data_AF-A0A0R2HB57-F1
#
_entry.id   AF-A0A0R2HB57-F1
#
_cell.length_a   1.000
_cell.length_b   1.000
_cell.length_c   1.000
_cell.angle_alpha   90.00
_cell.angle_beta   90.00
_cell.angle_gamma   90.00
#
_symmetry.space_group_name_H-M   'P 1'
#
loop_
_entity.id
_entity.type
_entity.pdbx_description
1 polymer ?
#
loop_
_entity_poly.entity_id
_entity_poly.type
_entity_poly.pdbx_seq_one_letter_code
_entity_poly.pdbx_strand_id
1 'polypeptide(L)'
;MKMLLNQFLEYIEQSDIPRAVYVFRDGKVIPLTVSNGLIEFYNNIFNREELLDYYTNNMYQYTHPDEIDRIVYAARDFAINDGVYDVVYKEYIPNTERLRFIHAHGYHEMIEDTRLAIISYDDVTSDYADYHIDNQSYNRSLKGLIDVDRVAIAIIDIKTHELLLCNKKMKDLFKPRVTMDTGVTFEKFFITDDTDYVFPFEKFEGRYGKIMKTPYSDKEMFMHVYRTNWGSEDVYLVSINDYDLQFFDKLTGLHNFSYLLERAGGFIEENLDVSKTSVVFLNYIAFLNYNNTRGFQKGNQLLKDTAALLVEKFPNGLVCRLSEDHFVVVSDLDVENILEKIHEEVYKLAPGDFMELKAGVYYFKKDDDVSVAIDNAKLACDEIRRNLEKYICVFKPEMKRFNEMTQYVVDNFERAIKEKFIKVYYQPVIRTSTKTLCGFEALARWDDPDHGLLSPAIFIPPLEETHMIQRLDIYVINEVCRMLRERLDQHLDVVPVSFNLSRIDFLTGDIVSTIESIIKKYNISKELIHIEIVERIVGGQFIKKEIQRLYDAGFSIWIDDFGSGYSSLNILKDFAFDEIKIDMEFLRNFNSKSQSIIASTVGMAKEIRVHTLTEGVETKEHFDFLCSIGCEKVQGYYFGKPAPLDDVLQHCKDKGLDIETKEWSKYYQELSSVNLLNRSPTVVLERRDQEIYLLNYNGGFKDFLKRLGYKTIHQSRLESVFNNEKWCEHIRNAIAVVQVNKKSVITDFFFEERKYFLKIEYLTHYKNYCGVICQIFDTNID
;
A
#
# COMPACT_ATOMS: atom_id res chain seq x y z
N MET A 1 33.11 27.71 -64.49
CA MET A 1 32.07 28.31 -63.65
C MET A 1 30.64 27.94 -64.02
N LYS A 2 30.25 27.79 -65.30
CA LYS A 2 29.03 27.02 -65.67
C LYS A 2 29.33 25.73 -66.44
N MET A 3 30.59 25.56 -66.85
CA MET A 3 31.01 24.52 -67.79
C MET A 3 31.17 23.15 -67.12
N LEU A 4 31.63 23.09 -65.86
CA LEU A 4 31.81 21.85 -65.10
C LEU A 4 30.46 21.29 -64.62
N LEU A 5 29.58 22.15 -64.11
CA LEU A 5 28.22 21.74 -63.74
C LEU A 5 27.43 21.20 -64.96
N ASN A 6 27.44 21.91 -66.10
CA ASN A 6 26.75 21.44 -67.30
C ASN A 6 27.32 20.12 -67.84
N GLN A 7 28.64 19.94 -67.84
CA GLN A 7 29.28 18.68 -68.23
C GLN A 7 28.92 17.53 -67.28
N PHE A 8 28.80 17.80 -65.98
CA PHE A 8 28.37 16.82 -65.00
C PHE A 8 26.90 16.42 -65.21
N LEU A 9 26.01 17.39 -65.43
CA LEU A 9 24.60 17.11 -65.71
C LEU A 9 24.44 16.31 -67.02
N GLU A 10 25.15 16.68 -68.09
CA GLU A 10 25.17 15.91 -69.35
C GLU A 10 25.70 14.48 -69.16
N TYR A 11 26.68 14.28 -68.29
CA TYR A 11 27.19 12.94 -67.95
C TYR A 11 26.13 12.09 -67.22
N ILE A 12 25.40 12.68 -66.27
CA ILE A 12 24.31 11.98 -65.58
C ILE A 12 23.16 11.65 -66.54
N GLU A 13 22.82 12.57 -67.45
CA GLU A 13 21.77 12.35 -68.47
C GLU A 13 22.00 11.10 -69.32
N GLN A 14 23.26 10.82 -69.64
CA GLN A 14 23.66 9.68 -70.46
C GLN A 14 23.77 8.36 -69.68
N SER A 15 23.61 8.38 -68.36
CA SER A 15 23.75 7.18 -67.52
C SER A 15 22.57 6.23 -67.69
N ASP A 16 22.87 4.92 -67.77
CA ASP A 16 21.87 3.85 -67.75
C ASP A 16 21.40 3.51 -66.32
N ILE A 17 22.00 4.12 -65.28
CA ILE A 17 21.59 3.93 -63.90
C ILE A 17 20.41 4.87 -63.61
N PRO A 18 19.27 4.40 -63.08
CA PRO A 18 18.13 5.27 -62.75
C PRO A 18 18.48 6.29 -61.68
N ARG A 19 18.70 7.55 -62.10
CA ARG A 19 19.17 8.64 -61.23
C ARG A 19 18.55 9.98 -61.58
N ALA A 20 18.42 10.82 -60.55
CA ALA A 20 18.07 12.23 -60.69
C ALA A 20 18.99 13.08 -59.82
N VAL A 21 19.29 14.29 -60.31
CA VAL A 21 20.07 15.30 -59.59
C VAL A 21 19.14 16.41 -59.15
N TYR A 22 19.19 16.77 -57.88
CA TYR A 22 18.38 17.82 -57.29
C TYR A 22 19.25 18.91 -56.67
N VAL A 23 18.69 20.10 -56.55
CA VAL A 23 19.22 21.18 -55.71
C VAL A 23 18.14 21.62 -54.74
N PHE A 24 18.53 21.90 -53.50
CA PHE A 24 17.62 22.49 -52.52
C PHE A 24 17.76 24.01 -52.54
N ARG A 25 16.67 24.71 -52.84
CA ARG A 25 16.66 26.17 -52.91
C ARG A 25 15.32 26.71 -52.44
N ASP A 26 15.37 27.75 -51.60
CA ASP A 26 14.19 28.46 -51.09
C ASP A 26 13.12 27.50 -50.49
N GLY A 27 13.57 26.48 -49.76
CA GLY A 27 12.70 25.50 -49.09
C GLY A 27 12.16 24.39 -49.98
N LYS A 28 12.56 24.32 -51.26
CA LYS A 28 12.08 23.33 -52.22
C LYS A 28 13.19 22.50 -52.82
N VAL A 29 12.88 21.23 -53.07
CA VAL A 29 13.71 20.31 -53.84
C VAL A 29 13.41 20.51 -55.32
N ILE A 30 14.41 20.96 -56.09
CA ILE A 30 14.26 21.28 -57.52
C ILE A 30 15.07 20.27 -58.33
N PRO A 31 14.47 19.52 -59.27
CA PRO A 31 15.23 18.63 -60.15
C PRO A 31 16.01 19.44 -61.19
N LEU A 32 17.30 19.11 -61.36
CA LEU A 32 18.17 19.71 -62.37
C LEU A 32 18.28 18.83 -63.62
N THR A 33 18.39 17.52 -63.45
CA THR A 33 18.40 16.56 -64.56
C THR A 33 18.02 15.15 -64.11
N VAL A 34 17.71 14.29 -65.08
CA VAL A 34 17.41 12.86 -64.91
C VAL A 34 18.15 12.03 -65.96
N SER A 35 18.57 10.83 -65.56
CA SER A 35 19.31 9.91 -66.43
C SER A 35 18.42 9.17 -67.43
N ASN A 36 18.99 8.67 -68.53
CA ASN A 36 18.32 7.74 -69.45
C ASN A 36 17.79 6.50 -68.71
N GLY A 37 18.58 5.97 -67.75
CA GLY A 37 18.15 4.86 -66.91
C GLY A 37 16.87 5.14 -66.13
N LEU A 38 16.63 6.39 -65.69
CA LEU A 38 15.41 6.73 -64.95
C LEU A 38 14.19 6.83 -65.87
N ILE A 39 14.40 7.22 -67.12
CA ILE A 39 13.35 7.20 -68.16
C ILE A 39 12.94 5.75 -68.46
N GLU A 40 13.92 4.86 -68.62
CA GLU A 40 13.68 3.43 -68.80
C GLU A 40 13.02 2.78 -67.58
N PHE A 41 13.39 3.21 -66.37
CA PHE A 41 12.79 2.76 -65.12
C PHE A 41 11.28 3.01 -65.01
N TYR A 42 10.79 4.08 -65.64
CA TYR A 42 9.37 4.37 -65.81
C TYR A 42 8.79 3.80 -67.11
N ASN A 43 9.46 2.80 -67.71
CA ASN A 43 9.07 2.14 -68.97
C ASN A 43 8.86 3.11 -70.15
N ASN A 44 9.61 4.22 -70.20
CA ASN A 44 9.45 5.29 -71.20
C ASN A 44 8.04 5.91 -71.25
N ILE A 45 7.30 5.87 -70.14
CA ILE A 45 6.00 6.57 -70.01
C ILE A 45 6.19 8.08 -70.10
N PHE A 46 7.29 8.58 -69.55
CA PHE A 46 7.68 9.99 -69.58
C PHE A 46 8.93 10.16 -70.44
N ASN A 47 8.99 11.23 -71.23
CA ASN A 47 10.26 11.73 -71.74
C ASN A 47 10.99 12.57 -70.65
N ARG A 48 12.23 13.00 -70.91
CA ARG A 48 13.04 13.75 -69.94
C ARG A 48 12.36 15.03 -69.44
N GLU A 49 11.77 15.82 -70.33
CA GLU A 49 11.10 17.07 -69.96
C GLU A 49 9.85 16.79 -69.12
N GLU A 50 9.07 15.77 -69.50
CA GLU A 50 7.89 15.33 -68.73
C GLU A 50 8.26 14.79 -67.36
N LEU A 51 9.39 14.08 -67.23
CA LEU A 51 9.85 13.55 -65.95
C LEU A 51 10.41 14.66 -65.05
N LEU A 52 11.08 15.67 -65.62
CA LEU A 52 11.51 16.86 -64.88
C LEU A 52 10.30 17.68 -64.42
N ASP A 53 9.28 17.86 -65.27
CA ASP A 53 8.02 18.51 -64.89
C ASP A 53 7.30 17.73 -63.79
N TYR A 54 7.25 16.39 -63.91
CA TYR A 54 6.71 15.51 -62.88
C TYR A 54 7.44 15.70 -61.54
N TYR A 55 8.77 15.61 -61.49
CA TYR A 55 9.53 15.83 -60.26
C TYR A 55 9.48 17.28 -59.77
N THR A 56 9.13 18.25 -60.60
CA THR A 56 9.00 19.65 -60.19
C THR A 56 7.63 19.96 -59.59
N ASN A 57 6.57 19.40 -60.18
CA ASN A 57 5.20 19.83 -59.90
C ASN A 57 4.35 18.74 -59.22
N ASN A 58 4.73 17.46 -59.35
CA ASN A 58 3.90 16.31 -58.97
C ASN A 58 4.73 15.14 -58.41
N MET A 59 5.89 15.40 -57.78
CA MET A 59 6.90 14.39 -57.41
C MET A 59 6.34 13.17 -56.67
N TYR A 60 5.33 13.37 -55.82
CA TYR A 60 4.73 12.33 -54.98
C TYR A 60 3.36 11.86 -55.46
N GLN A 61 2.90 12.26 -56.65
CA GLN A 61 1.55 11.94 -57.15
C GLN A 61 1.28 10.43 -57.21
N TYR A 62 2.27 9.64 -57.61
CA TYR A 62 2.14 8.18 -57.67
C TYR A 62 2.60 7.46 -56.40
N THR A 63 3.13 8.18 -55.41
CA THR A 63 3.55 7.59 -54.13
C THR A 63 2.33 7.14 -53.34
N HIS A 64 2.39 5.97 -52.70
CA HIS A 64 1.29 5.48 -51.88
C HIS A 64 0.99 6.48 -50.75
N PRO A 65 -0.28 6.88 -50.50
CA PRO A 65 -0.61 7.98 -49.59
C PRO A 65 -0.01 7.87 -48.18
N ASP A 66 0.10 6.66 -47.64
CA ASP A 66 0.67 6.41 -46.30
C ASP A 66 2.19 6.68 -46.21
N GLU A 67 2.89 6.70 -47.35
CA GLU A 67 4.35 6.85 -47.43
C GLU A 67 4.78 8.32 -47.62
N ILE A 68 3.92 9.15 -48.22
CA ILE A 68 4.24 10.53 -48.67
C ILE A 68 4.89 11.36 -47.56
N ASP A 69 4.27 11.48 -46.38
CA ASP A 69 4.80 12.36 -45.31
C ASP A 69 6.20 11.95 -44.86
N ARG A 70 6.49 10.64 -44.84
CA ARG A 70 7.80 10.14 -44.41
C ARG A 70 8.87 10.49 -45.45
N ILE A 71 8.54 10.34 -46.73
CA ILE A 71 9.46 10.58 -47.83
C ILE A 71 9.72 12.09 -47.97
N VAL A 72 8.67 12.92 -47.92
CA VAL A 72 8.79 14.39 -47.95
C VAL A 72 9.70 14.86 -46.80
N TYR A 73 9.49 14.33 -45.59
CA TYR A 73 10.33 14.64 -44.45
C TYR A 73 11.79 14.19 -44.66
N ALA A 74 12.01 12.94 -45.07
CA ALA A 74 13.35 12.40 -45.31
C ALA A 74 14.08 13.17 -46.41
N ALA A 75 13.38 13.56 -47.47
CA ALA A 75 13.93 14.34 -48.57
C ALA A 75 14.34 15.74 -48.10
N ARG A 76 13.52 16.39 -47.26
CA ARG A 76 13.83 17.67 -46.64
C ARG A 76 15.02 17.57 -45.68
N ASP A 77 15.00 16.59 -44.78
CA ASP A 77 16.07 16.38 -43.80
C ASP A 77 17.41 16.15 -44.49
N PHE A 78 17.41 15.28 -45.51
CA PHE A 78 18.57 15.07 -46.36
C PHE A 78 18.99 16.36 -47.05
N ALA A 79 18.07 17.10 -47.69
CA ALA A 79 18.40 18.35 -48.37
C ALA A 79 19.06 19.42 -47.48
N ILE A 80 18.72 19.45 -46.20
CA ILE A 80 19.23 20.44 -45.23
C ILE A 80 20.52 19.92 -44.55
N ASN A 81 20.54 18.68 -44.08
CA ASN A 81 21.59 18.12 -43.23
C ASN A 81 22.66 17.33 -44.01
N ASP A 82 23.87 17.17 -43.46
CA ASP A 82 24.89 16.28 -44.03
C ASP A 82 24.57 14.82 -43.69
N GLY A 83 24.48 13.96 -44.70
CA GLY A 83 24.13 12.55 -44.54
C GLY A 83 23.94 11.82 -45.87
N VAL A 84 23.44 10.59 -45.78
CA VAL A 84 22.98 9.77 -46.91
C VAL A 84 21.47 9.72 -46.94
N TYR A 85 20.88 9.81 -48.13
CA TYR A 85 19.47 9.55 -48.34
C TYR A 85 19.31 8.04 -48.50
N ASP A 86 18.41 7.43 -47.76
CA ASP A 86 18.14 5.99 -47.84
C ASP A 86 16.69 5.73 -47.39
N VAL A 87 15.80 5.53 -48.37
CA VAL A 87 14.37 5.35 -48.11
C VAL A 87 13.80 4.29 -49.04
N VAL A 88 13.13 3.28 -48.48
CA VAL A 88 12.29 2.35 -49.23
C VAL A 88 10.84 2.77 -49.11
N TYR A 89 10.07 2.81 -50.20
CA TYR A 89 8.65 3.19 -50.18
C TYR A 89 7.83 2.53 -51.28
N LYS A 90 6.49 2.62 -51.16
CA LYS A 90 5.54 2.09 -52.14
C LYS A 90 5.11 3.18 -53.13
N GLU A 91 5.08 2.83 -54.40
CA GLU A 91 4.62 3.69 -55.50
C GLU A 91 3.65 2.91 -56.39
N TYR A 92 2.60 3.56 -56.90
CA TYR A 92 1.78 3.06 -57.99
C TYR A 92 2.52 3.22 -59.31
N ILE A 93 2.58 2.16 -60.11
CA ILE A 93 3.15 2.25 -61.45
C ILE A 93 2.23 3.15 -62.29
N PRO A 94 2.73 4.25 -62.90
CA PRO A 94 1.91 5.19 -63.65
C PRO A 94 1.03 4.50 -64.70
N ASN A 95 -0.21 4.98 -64.85
CA ASN A 95 -1.23 4.39 -65.75
C ASN A 95 -1.65 2.95 -65.42
N THR A 96 -1.34 2.46 -64.22
CA THR A 96 -1.78 1.14 -63.73
C THR A 96 -2.25 1.22 -62.27
N GLU A 97 -2.94 0.18 -61.80
CA GLU A 97 -3.30 0.01 -60.38
C GLU A 97 -2.29 -0.85 -59.59
N ARG A 98 -1.14 -1.19 -60.20
CA ARG A 98 -0.14 -2.06 -59.57
C ARG A 98 0.83 -1.25 -58.70
N LEU A 99 1.14 -1.79 -57.53
CA LEU A 99 2.14 -1.24 -56.61
C LEU A 99 3.50 -1.86 -56.88
N ARG A 100 4.56 -1.05 -56.70
CA ARG A 100 5.96 -1.47 -56.63
C ARG A 100 6.65 -0.86 -55.41
N PHE A 101 7.75 -1.47 -54.98
CA PHE A 101 8.62 -0.96 -53.93
C PHE A 101 9.84 -0.30 -54.54
N ILE A 102 10.06 0.96 -54.18
CA ILE A 102 11.21 1.75 -54.63
C ILE A 102 12.17 1.92 -53.48
N HIS A 103 13.43 1.58 -53.69
CA HIS A 103 14.53 1.97 -52.82
C HIS A 103 15.21 3.19 -53.45
N ALA A 104 15.05 4.36 -52.83
CA ALA A 104 15.71 5.58 -53.23
C ALA A 104 16.86 5.87 -52.27
N HIS A 105 18.08 5.95 -52.81
CA HIS A 105 19.28 6.20 -52.02
C HIS A 105 20.20 7.22 -52.69
N GLY A 106 20.90 8.03 -51.91
CA GLY A 106 21.65 9.15 -52.46
C GLY A 106 22.60 9.83 -51.50
N TYR A 107 23.41 10.73 -52.05
CA TYR A 107 24.42 11.49 -51.31
C TYR A 107 24.56 12.90 -51.87
N HIS A 108 25.22 13.76 -51.10
CA HIS A 108 25.53 15.12 -51.53
C HIS A 108 26.88 15.18 -52.25
N GLU A 109 26.95 15.97 -53.30
CA GLU A 109 28.20 16.31 -53.98
C GLU A 109 28.28 17.83 -54.18
N MET A 110 29.44 18.41 -53.88
CA MET A 110 29.70 19.84 -54.05
C MET A 110 30.36 20.10 -55.40
N ILE A 111 29.69 20.83 -56.29
CA ILE A 111 30.21 21.21 -57.62
C ILE A 111 30.11 22.72 -57.78
N GLU A 112 31.25 23.40 -57.98
CA GLU A 112 31.33 24.86 -58.21
C GLU A 112 30.47 25.66 -57.19
N ASP A 113 30.66 25.37 -55.89
CA ASP A 113 29.93 25.97 -54.75
C ASP A 113 28.42 25.69 -54.69
N THR A 114 27.91 24.79 -55.52
CA THR A 114 26.52 24.32 -55.47
C THR A 114 26.46 22.93 -54.84
N ARG A 115 25.63 22.78 -53.79
CA ARG A 115 25.37 21.48 -53.15
C ARG A 115 24.30 20.74 -53.95
N LEU A 116 24.68 19.63 -54.58
CA LEU A 116 23.78 18.79 -55.36
C LEU A 116 23.42 17.54 -54.57
N ALA A 117 22.18 17.10 -54.68
CA ALA A 117 21.69 15.82 -54.18
C ALA A 117 21.57 14.85 -55.36
N ILE A 118 22.34 13.76 -55.34
CA ILE A 118 22.31 12.73 -56.38
C ILE A 118 21.57 11.52 -55.81
N ILE A 119 20.39 11.22 -56.36
CA ILE A 119 19.53 10.13 -55.90
C ILE A 119 19.46 9.06 -56.98
N SER A 120 19.66 7.81 -56.58
CA SER A 120 19.44 6.61 -57.40
C SER A 120 18.16 5.90 -56.96
N TYR A 121 17.49 5.25 -57.90
CA TYR A 121 16.21 4.57 -57.69
C TYR A 121 16.28 3.12 -58.14
N ASP A 122 15.95 2.19 -57.25
CA ASP A 122 15.90 0.76 -57.55
C ASP A 122 14.48 0.22 -57.31
N ASP A 123 13.99 -0.61 -58.23
CA ASP A 123 12.74 -1.35 -58.07
C ASP A 123 13.06 -2.65 -57.34
N VAL A 124 12.80 -2.65 -56.04
CA VAL A 124 13.11 -3.76 -55.13
C VAL A 124 11.89 -4.67 -54.92
N THR A 125 10.89 -4.61 -55.80
CA THR A 125 9.63 -5.36 -55.64
C THR A 125 9.85 -6.88 -55.59
N SER A 126 10.78 -7.41 -56.39
CA SER A 126 11.14 -8.84 -56.34
C SER A 126 11.82 -9.24 -55.03
N ASP A 127 12.69 -8.37 -54.53
CA ASP A 127 13.51 -8.64 -53.35
C ASP A 127 12.68 -8.52 -52.06
N TYR A 128 11.70 -7.61 -52.04
CA TYR A 128 10.74 -7.43 -50.95
C TYR A 128 9.66 -8.50 -50.86
N ALA A 129 9.38 -9.24 -51.95
CA ALA A 129 8.45 -10.38 -51.91
C ALA A 129 9.00 -11.57 -51.10
N ASP A 130 10.33 -11.69 -50.98
CA ASP A 130 11.02 -12.72 -50.20
C ASP A 130 11.58 -12.22 -48.85
N TYR A 131 11.63 -10.90 -48.61
CA TYR A 131 12.15 -10.26 -47.37
C TYR A 131 11.07 -9.93 -46.32
N HIS A 132 10.12 -10.85 -46.09
CA HIS A 132 9.42 -10.87 -44.81
C HIS A 132 10.38 -11.41 -43.74
N ILE A 133 11.26 -10.55 -43.21
CA ILE A 133 11.86 -10.54 -41.87
C ILE A 133 13.03 -9.53 -41.87
N ASP A 134 12.95 -8.57 -40.95
CA ASP A 134 14.04 -7.72 -40.46
C ASP A 134 14.38 -6.39 -41.16
N ASN A 135 13.43 -5.45 -41.12
CA ASN A 135 13.78 -4.03 -41.07
C ASN A 135 13.33 -3.41 -39.72
N GLN A 136 13.79 -4.04 -38.63
CA GLN A 136 13.78 -3.49 -37.27
C GLN A 136 15.17 -2.91 -36.93
N SER A 137 15.48 -1.71 -37.38
CA SER A 137 16.40 -0.80 -36.67
C SER A 137 16.60 0.47 -37.51
N TYR A 138 15.79 1.49 -37.26
CA TYR A 138 16.21 2.89 -37.03
C TYR A 138 15.04 3.90 -37.12
N ASN A 139 13.93 3.59 -37.82
CA ASN A 139 12.83 4.54 -38.06
C ASN A 139 11.47 4.16 -37.43
N ARG A 140 11.48 3.43 -36.31
CA ARG A 140 10.24 3.12 -35.55
C ARG A 140 9.82 4.20 -34.54
N SER A 141 10.61 5.26 -34.36
CA SER A 141 10.53 6.02 -33.10
C SER A 141 9.67 7.28 -33.11
N LEU A 142 9.06 7.68 -34.24
CA LEU A 142 8.21 8.90 -34.26
C LEU A 142 6.90 8.74 -35.02
N LYS A 143 6.90 8.30 -36.30
CA LYS A 143 5.64 8.10 -37.04
C LYS A 143 4.79 6.96 -36.46
N GLY A 144 5.43 5.87 -36.03
CA GLY A 144 4.79 4.78 -35.28
C GLY A 144 4.35 5.14 -33.85
N LEU A 145 4.79 6.28 -33.31
CA LEU A 145 4.32 6.84 -32.03
C LEU A 145 3.18 7.85 -32.26
N ILE A 146 3.21 8.59 -33.38
CA ILE A 146 2.26 9.63 -33.77
C ILE A 146 0.98 9.06 -34.46
N ASP A 147 1.08 7.96 -35.20
CA ASP A 147 -0.06 7.32 -35.88
C ASP A 147 -0.86 6.36 -34.96
N VAL A 148 -0.36 6.08 -33.76
CA VAL A 148 -1.08 5.30 -32.73
C VAL A 148 -2.01 6.20 -31.90
N ASP A 149 -1.88 7.51 -32.03
CA ASP A 149 -2.58 8.46 -31.18
C ASP A 149 -4.03 8.71 -31.59
N ARG A 150 -4.91 8.85 -30.59
CA ARG A 150 -6.33 9.23 -30.77
C ARG A 150 -6.51 10.73 -31.08
N VAL A 151 -5.41 11.46 -31.19
CA VAL A 151 -5.32 12.92 -31.22
C VAL A 151 -4.82 13.40 -32.59
N ALA A 152 -5.34 14.52 -33.10
CA ALA A 152 -4.88 15.10 -34.35
C ALA A 152 -3.58 15.90 -34.10
N ILE A 153 -2.49 15.58 -34.81
CA ILE A 153 -1.15 16.15 -34.54
C ILE A 153 -0.53 16.73 -35.82
N ALA A 154 0.10 17.90 -35.71
CA ALA A 154 0.93 18.52 -36.74
C ALA A 154 2.19 19.17 -36.15
N ILE A 155 3.25 19.21 -36.95
CA ILE A 155 4.51 19.90 -36.67
C ILE A 155 4.71 20.97 -37.73
N ILE A 156 4.90 22.21 -37.28
CA ILE A 156 4.88 23.39 -38.15
C ILE A 156 6.11 24.24 -37.85
N ASP A 157 6.84 24.64 -38.88
CA ASP A 157 7.97 25.58 -38.74
C ASP A 157 7.47 26.96 -38.27
N ILE A 158 8.08 27.53 -37.23
CA ILE A 158 7.62 28.80 -36.64
C ILE A 158 7.86 29.99 -37.57
N LYS A 159 8.90 29.96 -38.40
CA LYS A 159 9.28 31.10 -39.26
C LYS A 159 8.55 31.06 -40.59
N THR A 160 8.45 29.90 -41.20
CA THR A 160 7.92 29.73 -42.56
C THR A 160 6.48 29.23 -42.58
N HIS A 161 5.94 28.79 -41.44
CA HIS A 161 4.64 28.10 -41.34
C HIS A 161 4.56 26.82 -42.18
N GLU A 162 5.72 26.29 -42.60
CA GLU A 162 5.79 25.06 -43.34
C GLU A 162 5.29 23.88 -42.51
N LEU A 163 4.38 23.09 -43.09
CA LEU A 163 3.92 21.86 -42.48
C LEU A 163 5.02 20.82 -42.65
N LEU A 164 5.72 20.47 -41.57
CA LEU A 164 6.81 19.51 -41.59
C LEU A 164 6.29 18.07 -41.49
N LEU A 165 5.23 17.88 -40.71
CA LEU A 165 4.60 16.59 -40.51
C LEU A 165 3.15 16.76 -40.04
N CYS A 166 2.25 15.87 -40.46
CA CYS A 166 0.95 15.72 -39.82
C CYS A 166 0.49 14.26 -39.83
N ASN A 167 -0.30 13.87 -38.83
CA ASN A 167 -0.82 12.51 -38.72
C ASN A 167 -2.16 12.35 -39.46
N LYS A 168 -2.59 11.09 -39.64
CA LYS A 168 -3.85 10.79 -40.33
C LYS A 168 -5.05 11.49 -39.71
N LYS A 169 -5.11 11.59 -38.37
CA LYS A 169 -6.20 12.27 -37.66
C LYS A 169 -6.28 13.76 -37.99
N MET A 170 -5.16 14.45 -38.14
CA MET A 170 -5.13 15.85 -38.58
C MET A 170 -5.69 16.00 -40.00
N LYS A 171 -5.32 15.08 -40.90
CA LYS A 171 -5.86 15.04 -42.27
C LYS A 171 -7.36 14.75 -42.29
N ASP A 172 -7.84 13.81 -41.49
CA ASP A 172 -9.27 13.51 -41.36
C ASP A 172 -10.06 14.72 -40.84
N LEU A 173 -9.46 15.49 -39.93
CA LEU A 173 -10.09 16.62 -39.26
C LEU A 173 -10.22 17.86 -40.15
N PHE A 174 -9.12 18.27 -40.80
CA PHE A 174 -9.08 19.50 -41.61
C PHE A 174 -9.31 19.26 -43.11
N LYS A 175 -9.09 18.02 -43.59
CA LYS A 175 -9.11 17.62 -45.01
C LYS A 175 -8.10 18.39 -45.87
N PRO A 176 -7.03 17.73 -46.37
CA PRO A 176 -6.05 18.39 -47.24
C PRO A 176 -6.68 18.99 -48.50
N ARG A 177 -6.27 20.20 -48.87
CA ARG A 177 -6.66 20.89 -50.12
C ARG A 177 -5.69 20.63 -51.26
N VAL A 178 -4.42 20.41 -50.93
CA VAL A 178 -3.32 20.13 -51.87
C VAL A 178 -2.54 18.89 -51.42
N THR A 179 -1.72 18.34 -52.31
CA THR A 179 -0.79 17.26 -51.97
C THR A 179 0.34 17.79 -51.09
N MET A 180 0.79 16.97 -50.15
CA MET A 180 1.89 17.31 -49.25
C MET A 180 3.20 17.37 -50.04
N ASP A 181 3.98 18.42 -49.85
CA ASP A 181 5.28 18.61 -50.50
C ASP A 181 6.17 19.53 -49.64
N THR A 182 7.47 19.55 -49.92
CA THR A 182 8.44 20.47 -49.33
C THR A 182 8.06 21.94 -49.61
N GLY A 183 8.12 22.76 -48.58
CA GLY A 183 7.78 24.18 -48.63
C GLY A 183 6.27 24.49 -48.62
N VAL A 184 5.39 23.50 -48.43
CA VAL A 184 3.94 23.73 -48.31
C VAL A 184 3.59 24.18 -46.88
N THR A 185 2.93 25.34 -46.75
CA THR A 185 2.49 25.85 -45.45
C THR A 185 1.24 25.15 -44.92
N PHE A 186 1.03 25.19 -43.60
CA PHE A 186 -0.17 24.63 -42.97
C PHE A 186 -1.44 25.25 -43.55
N GLU A 187 -1.44 26.55 -43.78
CA GLU A 187 -2.58 27.30 -44.32
C GLU A 187 -2.89 26.86 -45.74
N LYS A 188 -1.86 26.71 -46.60
CA LYS A 188 -2.05 26.21 -47.96
C LYS A 188 -2.55 24.77 -47.98
N PHE A 189 -2.05 23.95 -47.06
CA PHE A 189 -2.42 22.54 -46.98
C PHE A 189 -3.85 22.34 -46.47
N PHE A 190 -4.30 23.11 -45.48
CA PHE A 190 -5.57 22.86 -44.78
C PHE A 190 -6.60 23.98 -44.85
N ILE A 191 -6.24 25.24 -45.08
CA ILE A 191 -7.12 26.40 -44.85
C ILE A 191 -7.46 27.14 -46.16
N THR A 192 -6.47 27.70 -46.86
CA THR A 192 -6.70 28.65 -47.96
C THR A 192 -5.53 28.73 -48.94
N ASP A 193 -5.83 29.06 -50.19
CA ASP A 193 -4.83 29.36 -51.23
C ASP A 193 -4.35 30.83 -51.17
N ASP A 194 -4.93 31.63 -50.29
CA ASP A 194 -4.52 33.01 -50.02
C ASP A 194 -3.18 33.04 -49.26
N THR A 195 -2.14 33.55 -49.92
CA THR A 195 -0.78 33.61 -49.39
C THR A 195 -0.60 34.65 -48.28
N ASP A 196 -1.55 35.57 -48.10
CA ASP A 196 -1.47 36.62 -47.09
C ASP A 196 -2.09 36.19 -45.74
N TYR A 197 -2.84 35.08 -45.71
CA TYR A 197 -3.41 34.53 -44.50
C TYR A 197 -2.41 33.62 -43.77
N VAL A 198 -2.12 33.96 -42.52
CA VAL A 198 -1.26 33.18 -41.62
C VAL A 198 -2.09 32.78 -40.41
N PHE A 199 -2.14 31.48 -40.10
CA PHE A 199 -2.88 30.99 -38.95
C PHE A 199 -2.13 31.38 -37.67
N PRO A 200 -2.78 32.06 -36.70
CA PRO A 200 -2.08 32.70 -35.59
C PRO A 200 -1.77 31.70 -34.46
N PHE A 201 -0.89 30.73 -34.70
CA PHE A 201 -0.49 29.69 -33.73
C PHE A 201 0.01 30.28 -32.41
N GLU A 202 0.67 31.43 -32.44
CA GLU A 202 1.17 32.16 -31.27
C GLU A 202 0.04 32.55 -30.30
N LYS A 203 -1.20 32.73 -30.79
CA LYS A 203 -2.36 32.98 -29.92
C LYS A 203 -2.82 31.76 -29.16
N PHE A 204 -2.39 30.57 -29.55
CA PHE A 204 -2.74 29.29 -28.92
C PHE A 204 -1.60 28.69 -28.10
N GLU A 205 -0.43 29.35 -28.09
CA GLU A 205 0.73 28.95 -27.30
C GLU A 205 0.44 29.12 -25.79
N GLY A 206 0.81 28.11 -25.00
CA GLY A 206 0.73 28.16 -23.55
C GLY A 206 0.58 26.80 -22.89
N ARG A 207 0.59 26.81 -21.55
CA ARG A 207 0.44 25.59 -20.71
C ARG A 207 -0.94 24.93 -20.84
N TYR A 208 -1.95 25.69 -21.23
CA TYR A 208 -3.33 25.23 -21.36
C TYR A 208 -3.79 25.39 -22.81
N GLY A 209 -4.49 24.39 -23.33
CA GLY A 209 -5.06 24.48 -24.67
C GLY A 209 -6.19 25.51 -24.72
N LYS A 210 -6.52 25.98 -25.91
CA LYS A 210 -7.60 26.96 -26.12
C LYS A 210 -8.65 26.39 -27.05
N ILE A 211 -9.88 26.83 -26.83
CA ILE A 211 -11.01 26.48 -27.69
C ILE A 211 -10.91 27.29 -28.97
N MET A 212 -11.03 26.62 -30.10
CA MET A 212 -11.22 27.23 -31.40
C MET A 212 -12.43 26.62 -32.09
N LYS A 213 -13.07 27.40 -32.94
CA LYS A 213 -13.99 26.84 -33.93
C LYS A 213 -13.20 26.41 -35.14
N THR A 214 -13.58 25.29 -35.74
CA THR A 214 -12.93 24.87 -36.99
C THR A 214 -13.15 25.94 -38.07
N PRO A 215 -12.24 26.13 -39.03
CA PRO A 215 -12.45 27.08 -40.13
C PRO A 215 -13.68 26.77 -41.00
N TYR A 216 -14.17 25.53 -40.96
CA TYR A 216 -15.20 24.99 -41.88
C TYR A 216 -16.52 24.59 -41.20
N SER A 217 -16.60 24.70 -39.88
CA SER A 217 -17.77 24.34 -39.07
C SER A 217 -17.77 25.06 -37.73
N ASP A 218 -18.94 25.30 -37.16
CA ASP A 218 -19.11 25.86 -35.81
C ASP A 218 -18.71 24.89 -34.68
N LYS A 219 -18.18 23.71 -35.01
CA LYS A 219 -17.74 22.73 -34.02
C LYS A 219 -16.55 23.27 -33.25
N GLU A 220 -16.67 23.26 -31.92
CA GLU A 220 -15.60 23.62 -31.00
C GLU A 220 -14.58 22.49 -30.90
N MET A 221 -13.31 22.85 -31.02
CA MET A 221 -12.17 21.97 -30.88
C MET A 221 -11.20 22.57 -29.88
N PHE A 222 -10.45 21.71 -29.22
CA PHE A 222 -9.42 22.11 -28.29
C PHE A 222 -8.05 21.96 -28.93
N MET A 223 -7.33 23.07 -29.05
CA MET A 223 -6.00 23.11 -29.64
C MET A 223 -4.97 23.40 -28.55
N HIS A 224 -3.95 22.54 -28.46
CA HIS A 224 -2.70 22.87 -27.76
C HIS A 224 -1.61 23.17 -28.78
N VAL A 225 -0.84 24.22 -28.50
CA VAL A 225 0.34 24.58 -29.26
C VAL A 225 1.52 24.68 -28.29
N TYR A 226 2.53 23.85 -28.53
CA TYR A 226 3.79 23.88 -27.79
C TYR A 226 4.93 24.27 -28.72
N ARG A 227 5.70 25.27 -28.33
CA ARG A 227 6.96 25.60 -28.97
C ARG A 227 8.04 24.64 -28.50
N THR A 228 8.71 23.99 -29.43
CA THR A 228 9.82 23.06 -29.15
C THR A 228 10.83 23.10 -30.30
N ASN A 229 11.97 22.43 -30.11
CA ASN A 229 12.95 22.25 -31.17
C ASN A 229 12.76 20.87 -31.80
N TRP A 230 12.85 20.81 -33.13
CA TRP A 230 12.83 19.57 -33.90
C TRP A 230 14.04 19.54 -34.82
N GLY A 231 15.07 18.77 -34.46
CA GLY A 231 16.38 18.87 -35.10
C GLY A 231 17.02 20.23 -34.82
N SER A 232 17.34 20.98 -35.88
CA SER A 232 17.89 22.35 -35.83
C SER A 232 16.83 23.45 -35.90
N GLU A 233 15.55 23.12 -36.10
CA GLU A 233 14.48 24.10 -36.34
C GLU A 233 13.61 24.33 -35.10
N ASP A 234 13.15 25.58 -34.97
CA ASP A 234 12.13 26.00 -34.00
C ASP A 234 10.74 25.67 -34.58
N VAL A 235 9.97 24.81 -33.92
CA VAL A 235 8.68 24.32 -34.41
C VAL A 235 7.54 24.49 -33.41
N TYR A 236 6.32 24.60 -33.93
CA TYR A 236 5.09 24.38 -33.19
C TYR A 236 4.70 22.90 -33.29
N LEU A 237 4.57 22.24 -32.14
CA LEU A 237 3.85 20.98 -32.00
C LEU A 237 2.39 21.31 -31.69
N VAL A 238 1.52 21.03 -32.65
CA VAL A 238 0.08 21.31 -32.57
C VAL A 238 -0.67 20.01 -32.33
N SER A 239 -1.47 19.96 -31.27
CA SER A 239 -2.41 18.86 -31.03
C SER A 239 -3.85 19.37 -30.93
N ILE A 240 -4.78 18.66 -31.56
CA ILE A 240 -6.19 19.04 -31.62
C ILE A 240 -7.08 17.87 -31.24
N ASN A 241 -7.99 18.12 -30.30
CA ASN A 241 -8.98 17.19 -29.81
C ASN A 241 -10.40 17.75 -29.96
N ASP A 242 -11.36 16.84 -30.03
CA ASP A 242 -12.77 17.19 -29.89
C ASP A 242 -13.03 17.66 -28.45
N TYR A 243 -13.60 18.87 -28.29
CA TYR A 243 -13.82 19.48 -26.97
C TYR A 243 -14.67 18.57 -26.06
N ASP A 244 -15.70 17.94 -26.62
CA ASP A 244 -16.59 17.05 -25.88
C ASP A 244 -15.85 15.78 -25.41
N LEU A 245 -14.96 15.25 -26.26
CA LEU A 245 -14.16 14.07 -25.92
C LEU A 245 -13.04 14.38 -24.93
N GLN A 246 -12.55 15.61 -24.91
CA GLN A 246 -11.50 16.03 -24.00
C GLN A 246 -12.02 16.33 -22.60
N PHE A 247 -13.21 16.91 -22.47
CA PHE A 247 -13.68 17.47 -21.19
C PHE A 247 -14.93 16.85 -20.60
N PHE A 248 -15.59 15.91 -21.28
CA PHE A 248 -16.77 15.24 -20.75
C PHE A 248 -16.58 13.71 -20.64
N ASP A 249 -17.19 13.14 -19.62
CA ASP A 249 -17.30 11.70 -19.44
C ASP A 249 -18.42 11.14 -20.32
N LYS A 250 -18.09 10.14 -21.16
CA LYS A 250 -19.02 9.58 -22.15
C LYS A 250 -20.22 8.86 -21.53
N LEU A 251 -20.10 8.36 -20.29
CA LEU A 251 -21.17 7.59 -19.66
C LEU A 251 -22.20 8.52 -19.03
N THR A 252 -21.74 9.51 -18.26
CA THR A 252 -22.59 10.35 -17.42
C THR A 252 -22.89 11.72 -18.04
N GLY A 253 -22.09 12.18 -19.00
CA GLY A 253 -22.19 13.52 -19.56
C GLY A 253 -21.66 14.62 -18.62
N LEU A 254 -21.10 14.26 -17.46
CA LEU A 254 -20.43 15.19 -16.56
C LEU A 254 -19.07 15.63 -17.12
N HIS A 255 -18.51 16.69 -16.55
CA HIS A 255 -17.11 17.02 -16.79
C HIS A 255 -16.18 15.89 -16.33
N ASN A 256 -15.07 15.70 -17.02
CA ASN A 256 -14.11 14.64 -16.71
C ASN A 256 -12.89 15.18 -15.91
N PHE A 257 -11.95 14.28 -15.61
CA PHE A 257 -10.75 14.65 -14.86
C PHE A 257 -9.89 15.73 -15.56
N SER A 258 -9.79 15.71 -16.89
CA SER A 258 -9.04 16.73 -17.64
C SER A 258 -9.62 18.13 -17.44
N TYR A 259 -10.96 18.26 -17.44
CA TYR A 259 -11.60 19.55 -17.20
C TYR A 259 -11.30 20.05 -15.80
N LEU A 260 -11.35 19.15 -14.81
CA LEU A 260 -11.08 19.47 -13.42
C LEU A 260 -9.64 19.98 -13.22
N LEU A 261 -8.64 19.37 -13.87
CA LEU A 261 -7.25 19.82 -13.77
C LEU A 261 -6.96 21.12 -14.52
N GLU A 262 -7.56 21.32 -15.70
CA GLU A 262 -7.21 22.44 -16.58
C GLU A 262 -8.09 23.68 -16.37
N ARG A 263 -9.32 23.53 -15.89
CA ARG A 263 -10.35 24.59 -15.91
C ARG A 263 -11.01 24.87 -14.57
N ALA A 264 -10.92 23.99 -13.58
CA ALA A 264 -11.61 24.19 -12.31
C ALA A 264 -11.16 25.45 -11.56
N GLY A 265 -9.88 25.82 -11.63
CA GLY A 265 -9.39 27.05 -10.99
C GLY A 265 -10.12 28.30 -11.50
N GLY A 266 -10.21 28.46 -12.83
CA GLY A 266 -10.96 29.55 -13.45
C GLY A 266 -12.46 29.47 -13.15
N PHE A 267 -13.05 28.26 -13.17
CA PHE A 267 -14.45 28.06 -12.79
C PHE A 267 -14.73 28.56 -11.37
N ILE A 268 -13.88 28.21 -10.40
CA ILE A 268 -14.00 28.61 -9.00
C ILE A 268 -13.94 30.15 -8.88
N GLU A 269 -12.97 30.79 -9.55
CA GLU A 269 -12.80 32.24 -9.50
C GLU A 269 -13.98 33.00 -10.15
N GLU A 270 -14.54 32.48 -11.24
CA GLU A 270 -15.59 33.14 -12.02
C GLU A 270 -17.00 32.89 -11.46
N ASN A 271 -17.26 31.72 -10.89
CA ASN A 271 -18.63 31.25 -10.60
C ASN A 271 -18.92 31.03 -9.12
N LEU A 272 -17.90 30.94 -8.24
CA LEU A 272 -18.08 30.56 -6.83
C LEU A 272 -17.52 31.61 -5.86
N ASP A 273 -18.08 31.66 -4.65
CA ASP A 273 -17.45 32.36 -3.53
C ASP A 273 -16.25 31.53 -3.01
N VAL A 274 -15.03 31.91 -3.40
CA VAL A 274 -13.78 31.23 -3.00
C VAL A 274 -13.69 31.01 -1.49
N SER A 275 -14.22 31.92 -0.67
CA SER A 275 -14.15 31.83 0.80
C SER A 275 -15.06 30.75 1.41
N LYS A 276 -16.03 30.28 0.64
CA LYS A 276 -16.98 29.22 1.02
C LYS A 276 -16.83 27.96 0.18
N THR A 277 -15.93 27.98 -0.79
CA THR A 277 -15.74 26.87 -1.71
C THR A 277 -15.24 25.64 -0.97
N SER A 278 -15.80 24.49 -1.32
CA SER A 278 -15.41 23.18 -0.85
C SER A 278 -15.25 22.23 -2.03
N VAL A 279 -14.34 21.29 -1.88
CA VAL A 279 -14.10 20.18 -2.81
C VAL A 279 -14.54 18.90 -2.12
N VAL A 280 -15.44 18.17 -2.76
CA VAL A 280 -15.96 16.90 -2.27
C VAL A 280 -15.53 15.79 -3.20
N PHE A 281 -14.87 14.77 -2.67
CA PHE A 281 -14.57 13.53 -3.37
C PHE A 281 -15.56 12.46 -2.94
N LEU A 282 -16.25 11.82 -3.88
CA LEU A 282 -17.20 10.75 -3.60
C LEU A 282 -16.75 9.43 -4.23
N ASN A 283 -16.87 8.34 -3.47
CA ASN A 283 -16.47 6.99 -3.87
C ASN A 283 -17.49 5.95 -3.41
N TYR A 284 -17.83 5.00 -4.29
CA TYR A 284 -18.62 3.84 -3.90
C TYR A 284 -17.75 2.76 -3.24
N ILE A 285 -18.21 2.24 -2.11
CA ILE A 285 -17.59 1.09 -1.48
C ILE A 285 -18.19 -0.19 -2.05
N ALA A 286 -17.32 -1.09 -2.50
CA ALA A 286 -17.66 -2.39 -3.09
C ALA A 286 -18.45 -2.34 -4.42
N PHE A 287 -18.27 -1.28 -5.23
CA PHE A 287 -18.92 -1.15 -6.55
C PHE A 287 -18.60 -2.31 -7.51
N LEU A 288 -17.37 -2.85 -7.45
CA LEU A 288 -17.01 -4.03 -8.24
C LEU A 288 -17.88 -5.25 -7.88
N ASN A 289 -18.19 -5.46 -6.60
CA ASN A 289 -19.07 -6.54 -6.17
C ASN A 289 -20.50 -6.32 -6.69
N TYR A 290 -20.97 -5.08 -6.69
CA TYR A 290 -22.25 -4.72 -7.30
C TYR A 290 -22.27 -5.06 -8.79
N ASN A 291 -21.24 -4.67 -9.55
CA ASN A 291 -21.11 -5.02 -10.97
C ASN A 291 -21.08 -6.53 -11.20
N ASN A 292 -20.34 -7.28 -10.38
CA ASN A 292 -20.28 -8.73 -10.48
C ASN A 292 -21.64 -9.41 -10.19
N THR A 293 -22.43 -8.84 -9.28
CA THR A 293 -23.72 -9.43 -8.86
C THR A 293 -24.89 -9.00 -9.75
N ARG A 294 -24.89 -7.75 -10.22
CA ARG A 294 -26.01 -7.11 -10.92
C ARG A 294 -25.75 -6.84 -12.40
N GLY A 295 -24.51 -6.98 -12.85
CA GLY A 295 -24.05 -6.74 -14.21
C GLY A 295 -23.68 -5.27 -14.47
N PHE A 296 -22.71 -5.07 -15.37
CA PHE A 296 -22.18 -3.74 -15.73
C PHE A 296 -23.23 -2.75 -16.23
N GLN A 297 -24.31 -3.20 -16.87
CA GLN A 297 -25.39 -2.30 -17.33
C GLN A 297 -26.11 -1.62 -16.16
N LYS A 298 -26.35 -2.35 -15.07
CA LYS A 298 -26.96 -1.78 -13.86
C LYS A 298 -26.00 -0.84 -13.14
N GLY A 299 -24.72 -1.21 -13.06
CA GLY A 299 -23.70 -0.30 -12.52
C GLY A 299 -23.60 0.99 -13.31
N ASN A 300 -23.61 0.90 -14.64
CA ASN A 300 -23.64 2.08 -15.52
C ASN A 300 -24.88 2.95 -15.30
N GLN A 301 -26.04 2.35 -15.08
CA GLN A 301 -27.26 3.11 -14.78
C GLN A 301 -27.16 3.80 -13.42
N LEU A 302 -26.64 3.12 -12.39
CA LEU A 302 -26.43 3.73 -11.08
C LEU A 302 -25.49 4.93 -11.15
N LEU A 303 -24.40 4.85 -11.92
CA LEU A 303 -23.49 5.98 -12.11
C LEU A 303 -24.18 7.18 -12.79
N LYS A 304 -25.09 6.93 -13.73
CA LYS A 304 -25.89 7.99 -14.38
C LYS A 304 -26.90 8.61 -13.43
N ASP A 305 -27.58 7.79 -12.63
CA ASP A 305 -28.57 8.27 -11.66
C ASP A 305 -27.89 9.12 -10.58
N THR A 306 -26.72 8.69 -10.10
CA THR A 306 -25.89 9.46 -9.17
C THR A 306 -25.37 10.75 -9.79
N ALA A 307 -24.93 10.73 -11.05
CA ALA A 307 -24.53 11.94 -11.77
C ALA A 307 -25.67 12.96 -11.85
N ALA A 308 -26.88 12.51 -12.22
CA ALA A 308 -28.06 13.37 -12.28
C ALA A 308 -28.41 13.96 -10.90
N LEU A 309 -28.35 13.14 -9.85
CA LEU A 309 -28.58 13.57 -8.47
C LEU A 309 -27.56 14.64 -8.03
N LEU A 310 -26.28 14.44 -8.31
CA LEU A 310 -25.23 15.42 -7.96
C LEU A 310 -25.45 16.75 -8.67
N VAL A 311 -25.80 16.74 -9.96
CA VAL A 311 -26.11 17.97 -10.71
C VAL A 311 -27.34 18.68 -10.15
N GLU A 312 -28.37 17.93 -9.75
CA GLU A 312 -29.57 18.51 -9.12
C GLU A 312 -29.24 19.19 -7.79
N LYS A 313 -28.43 18.54 -6.94
CA LYS A 313 -28.11 19.05 -5.60
C LYS A 313 -27.06 20.17 -5.61
N PHE A 314 -26.24 20.27 -6.65
CA PHE A 314 -25.19 21.27 -6.81
C PHE A 314 -25.37 22.10 -8.08
N PRO A 315 -26.45 22.92 -8.19
CA PRO A 315 -26.83 23.59 -9.44
C PRO A 315 -25.82 24.61 -9.96
N ASN A 316 -25.05 25.23 -9.06
CA ASN A 316 -23.98 26.18 -9.40
C ASN A 316 -22.58 25.57 -9.23
N GLY A 317 -22.51 24.30 -8.80
CA GLY A 317 -21.24 23.62 -8.55
C GLY A 317 -20.69 22.96 -9.80
N LEU A 318 -19.37 22.75 -9.82
CA LEU A 318 -18.72 21.93 -10.83
C LEU A 318 -18.82 20.47 -10.41
N VAL A 319 -19.59 19.68 -11.16
CA VAL A 319 -19.74 18.23 -10.94
C VAL A 319 -18.96 17.46 -12.00
N CYS A 320 -18.00 16.66 -11.56
CA CYS A 320 -17.11 15.88 -12.42
C CYS A 320 -17.17 14.39 -12.08
N ARG A 321 -16.97 13.54 -13.09
CA ARG A 321 -16.64 12.12 -12.90
C ARG A 321 -15.20 11.90 -13.34
N LEU A 322 -14.36 11.42 -12.43
CA LEU A 322 -12.93 11.24 -12.72
C LEU A 322 -12.71 9.98 -13.56
N SER A 323 -13.11 8.85 -13.01
CA SER A 323 -13.01 7.52 -13.58
C SER A 323 -13.83 6.55 -12.72
N GLU A 324 -14.19 5.40 -13.27
CA GLU A 324 -14.84 4.32 -12.50
C GLU A 324 -16.07 4.80 -11.71
N ASP A 325 -16.01 4.74 -10.38
CA ASP A 325 -17.05 5.13 -9.43
C ASP A 325 -16.69 6.38 -8.63
N HIS A 326 -15.69 7.14 -9.07
CA HIS A 326 -15.22 8.37 -8.44
C HIS A 326 -15.86 9.63 -9.04
N PHE A 327 -16.47 10.43 -8.16
CA PHE A 327 -17.01 11.75 -8.50
C PHE A 327 -16.31 12.84 -7.69
N VAL A 328 -16.22 14.04 -8.28
CA VAL A 328 -15.78 15.24 -7.58
C VAL A 328 -16.83 16.33 -7.75
N VAL A 329 -17.13 17.01 -6.66
CA VAL A 329 -17.96 18.21 -6.67
C VAL A 329 -17.15 19.38 -6.13
N VAL A 330 -17.20 20.52 -6.80
CA VAL A 330 -16.68 21.79 -6.29
C VAL A 330 -17.85 22.76 -6.15
N SER A 331 -18.11 23.24 -4.93
CA SER A 331 -19.27 24.08 -4.64
C SER A 331 -19.03 25.02 -3.47
N ASP A 332 -19.66 26.19 -3.48
CA ASP A 332 -19.68 27.16 -2.38
C ASP A 332 -20.92 27.02 -1.46
N LEU A 333 -21.68 25.93 -1.62
CA LEU A 333 -22.79 25.56 -0.76
C LEU A 333 -22.31 24.87 0.53
N ASP A 334 -23.18 24.81 1.54
CA ASP A 334 -22.99 23.95 2.70
C ASP A 334 -23.17 22.48 2.31
N VAL A 335 -22.05 21.80 2.06
CA VAL A 335 -22.04 20.45 1.50
C VAL A 335 -22.45 19.36 2.48
N GLU A 336 -22.23 19.53 3.79
CA GLU A 336 -22.44 18.45 4.77
C GLU A 336 -23.92 18.00 4.79
N ASN A 337 -24.85 18.96 4.97
CA ASN A 337 -26.29 18.70 4.94
C ASN A 337 -26.80 18.16 3.60
N ILE A 338 -26.16 18.53 2.49
CA ILE A 338 -26.53 18.08 1.15
C ILE A 338 -26.07 16.64 0.94
N LEU A 339 -24.86 16.31 1.39
CA LEU A 339 -24.27 14.96 1.27
C LEU A 339 -25.03 13.92 2.09
N GLU A 340 -25.59 14.29 3.25
CA GLU A 340 -26.48 13.39 4.02
C GLU A 340 -27.69 12.98 3.19
N LYS A 341 -28.34 13.93 2.52
CA LYS A 341 -29.48 13.66 1.64
C LYS A 341 -29.08 12.84 0.42
N ILE A 342 -27.93 13.15 -0.20
CA ILE A 342 -27.40 12.36 -1.33
C ILE A 342 -27.17 10.92 -0.91
N HIS A 343 -26.58 10.69 0.27
CA HIS A 343 -26.35 9.34 0.79
C HIS A 343 -27.68 8.57 0.94
N GLU A 344 -28.70 9.18 1.54
CA GLU A 344 -30.03 8.55 1.67
C GLU A 344 -30.71 8.27 0.33
N GLU A 345 -30.60 9.18 -0.64
CA GLU A 345 -31.20 9.03 -1.97
C GLU A 345 -30.46 7.95 -2.78
N VAL A 346 -29.12 7.92 -2.74
CA VAL A 346 -28.32 6.88 -3.39
C VAL A 346 -28.58 5.50 -2.80
N TYR A 347 -28.76 5.41 -1.48
CA TYR A 347 -29.14 4.16 -0.82
C TYR A 347 -30.47 3.60 -1.37
N LYS A 348 -31.42 4.48 -1.72
CA LYS A 348 -32.70 4.09 -2.32
C LYS A 348 -32.58 3.67 -3.78
N LEU A 349 -31.53 4.07 -4.50
CA LEU A 349 -31.29 3.65 -5.89
C LEU A 349 -30.85 2.18 -5.99
N ALA A 350 -30.25 1.63 -4.94
CA ALA A 350 -29.79 0.24 -4.88
C ALA A 350 -30.22 -0.46 -3.57
N PRO A 351 -31.55 -0.61 -3.33
CA PRO A 351 -32.04 -1.11 -2.06
C PRO A 351 -31.67 -2.59 -1.85
N GLY A 352 -31.03 -2.89 -0.73
CA GLY A 352 -30.63 -4.25 -0.35
C GLY A 352 -29.29 -4.71 -0.92
N ASP A 353 -28.58 -3.86 -1.66
CA ASP A 353 -27.18 -4.07 -1.99
C ASP A 353 -26.31 -3.36 -0.93
N PHE A 354 -25.32 -4.05 -0.35
CA PHE A 354 -24.40 -3.51 0.66
C PHE A 354 -23.37 -2.58 0.03
N MET A 355 -23.83 -1.47 -0.55
CA MET A 355 -23.03 -0.51 -1.27
C MET A 355 -23.30 0.89 -0.75
N GLU A 356 -22.25 1.59 -0.36
CA GLU A 356 -22.33 2.91 0.25
C GLU A 356 -21.54 3.91 -0.60
N LEU A 357 -22.15 5.07 -0.84
CA LEU A 357 -21.43 6.23 -1.34
C LEU A 357 -20.84 6.98 -0.15
N LYS A 358 -19.52 7.05 -0.09
CA LYS A 358 -18.79 7.81 0.93
C LYS A 358 -18.25 9.10 0.32
N ALA A 359 -18.17 10.14 1.14
CA ALA A 359 -17.74 11.47 0.74
C ALA A 359 -16.64 12.00 1.67
N GLY A 360 -15.56 12.50 1.07
CA GLY A 360 -14.53 13.26 1.75
C GLY A 360 -14.63 14.74 1.35
N VAL A 361 -14.55 15.64 2.31
CA VAL A 361 -14.74 17.09 2.12
C VAL A 361 -13.46 17.83 2.46
N TYR A 362 -13.03 18.73 1.59
CA TYR A 362 -11.97 19.69 1.85
C TYR A 362 -12.47 21.12 1.62
N TYR A 363 -12.32 21.98 2.62
CA TYR A 363 -12.66 23.40 2.49
C TYR A 363 -11.52 24.15 1.78
N PHE A 364 -11.82 24.67 0.60
CA PHE A 364 -10.87 25.29 -0.32
C PHE A 364 -10.34 26.62 0.23
N LYS A 365 -9.06 26.89 0.03
CA LYS A 365 -8.43 28.17 0.40
C LYS A 365 -7.97 28.89 -0.86
N LYS A 366 -7.86 30.22 -0.76
CA LYS A 366 -7.55 31.10 -1.90
C LYS A 366 -6.25 30.74 -2.65
N ASP A 367 -5.26 30.19 -1.95
CA ASP A 367 -3.96 29.83 -2.52
C ASP A 367 -3.81 28.31 -2.77
N ASP A 368 -4.90 27.54 -2.65
CA ASP A 368 -4.86 26.10 -2.88
C ASP A 368 -4.84 25.78 -4.39
N ASP A 369 -4.00 24.83 -4.78
CA ASP A 369 -4.12 24.19 -6.08
C ASP A 369 -5.29 23.19 -6.05
N VAL A 370 -6.14 23.21 -7.09
CA VAL A 370 -7.33 22.36 -7.15
C VAL A 370 -6.98 20.87 -7.09
N SER A 371 -5.86 20.45 -7.68
CA SER A 371 -5.41 19.05 -7.58
C SER A 371 -5.09 18.66 -6.13
N VAL A 372 -4.42 19.54 -5.39
CA VAL A 372 -4.10 19.32 -3.97
C VAL A 372 -5.37 19.28 -3.11
N ALA A 373 -6.36 20.13 -3.42
CA ALA A 373 -7.64 20.12 -2.73
C ALA A 373 -8.42 18.81 -2.96
N ILE A 374 -8.38 18.27 -4.19
CA ILE A 374 -8.98 16.97 -4.53
C ILE A 374 -8.27 15.84 -3.79
N ASP A 375 -6.94 15.84 -3.75
CA ASP A 375 -6.16 14.82 -3.04
C ASP A 375 -6.49 14.82 -1.54
N ASN A 376 -6.60 16.00 -0.92
CA ASN A 376 -6.99 16.12 0.48
C ASN A 376 -8.44 15.64 0.72
N ALA A 377 -9.38 15.99 -0.17
CA ALA A 377 -10.75 15.49 -0.10
C ALA A 377 -10.79 13.96 -0.25
N LYS A 378 -10.00 13.40 -1.17
CA LYS A 378 -9.86 11.95 -1.36
C LYS A 378 -9.29 11.27 -0.11
N LEU A 379 -8.24 11.83 0.52
CA LEU A 379 -7.69 11.30 1.77
C LEU A 379 -8.76 11.23 2.87
N ALA A 380 -9.60 12.26 2.99
CA ALA A 380 -10.71 12.24 3.95
C ALA A 380 -11.75 11.16 3.61
N CYS A 381 -12.05 10.94 2.32
CA CYS A 381 -12.95 9.89 1.87
C CYS A 381 -12.37 8.49 2.18
N ASP A 382 -11.07 8.29 1.94
CA ASP A 382 -10.38 7.03 2.17
C ASP A 382 -10.29 6.68 3.67
N GLU A 383 -10.16 7.68 4.56
CA GLU A 383 -10.14 7.51 6.02
C GLU A 383 -11.39 6.78 6.54
N ILE A 384 -12.56 7.07 5.98
CA ILE A 384 -13.83 6.44 6.37
C ILE A 384 -14.18 5.22 5.52
N ARG A 385 -13.32 4.81 4.59
CA ARG A 385 -13.58 3.70 3.64
C ARG A 385 -14.03 2.41 4.33
N ARG A 386 -13.42 2.07 5.46
CA ARG A 386 -13.73 0.86 6.26
C ARG A 386 -14.70 1.12 7.42
N ASN A 387 -15.11 2.37 7.65
CA ASN A 387 -16.01 2.73 8.74
C ASN A 387 -17.47 2.53 8.29
N LEU A 388 -18.23 1.65 8.94
CA LEU A 388 -19.61 1.34 8.54
C LEU A 388 -20.63 2.39 9.02
N GLU A 389 -20.27 3.22 9.98
CA GLU A 389 -21.19 4.21 10.58
C GLU A 389 -21.02 5.61 9.96
N LYS A 390 -19.88 5.86 9.31
CA LYS A 390 -19.54 7.16 8.71
C LYS A 390 -19.55 7.11 7.19
N TYR A 391 -20.27 8.06 6.59
CA TYR A 391 -20.34 8.26 5.15
C TYR A 391 -19.85 9.64 4.71
N ILE A 392 -19.61 10.57 5.64
CA ILE A 392 -18.97 11.88 5.38
C ILE A 392 -17.76 12.03 6.30
N CYS A 393 -16.66 12.57 5.77
CA CYS A 393 -15.47 12.91 6.53
C CYS A 393 -14.88 14.23 6.03
N VAL A 394 -14.66 15.18 6.94
CA VAL A 394 -13.96 16.43 6.63
C VAL A 394 -12.46 16.22 6.81
N PHE A 395 -11.68 16.62 5.82
CA PHE A 395 -10.23 16.57 5.83
C PHE A 395 -9.66 17.32 7.03
N LYS A 396 -8.67 16.69 7.66
CA LYS A 396 -7.86 17.32 8.70
C LYS A 396 -6.38 17.16 8.34
N PRO A 397 -5.52 18.17 8.59
CA PRO A 397 -4.09 18.11 8.28
C PRO A 397 -3.39 16.86 8.84
N GLU A 398 -3.87 16.32 9.96
CA GLU A 398 -3.38 15.09 10.59
C GLU A 398 -3.54 13.86 9.69
N MET A 399 -4.58 13.79 8.86
CA MET A 399 -4.79 12.68 7.90
C MET A 399 -3.68 12.64 6.85
N LYS A 400 -3.31 13.81 6.32
CA LYS A 400 -2.20 13.92 5.36
C LYS A 400 -0.87 13.52 5.99
N ARG A 401 -0.59 14.01 7.21
CA ARG A 401 0.62 13.63 7.97
C ARG A 401 0.68 12.13 8.25
N PHE A 402 -0.45 11.51 8.59
CA PHE A 402 -0.54 10.08 8.81
C PHE A 402 -0.23 9.31 7.52
N ASN A 403 -0.83 9.71 6.38
CA ASN A 403 -0.56 9.07 5.10
C ASN A 403 0.89 9.24 4.63
N GLU A 404 1.47 10.43 4.81
CA GLU A 404 2.91 10.70 4.54
C GLU A 404 3.80 9.81 5.41
N MET A 405 3.47 9.63 6.69
CA MET A 405 4.19 8.74 7.60
C MET A 405 4.06 7.27 7.21
N THR A 406 2.87 6.82 6.80
CA THR A 406 2.63 5.48 6.25
C THR A 406 3.53 5.21 5.05
N GLN A 407 3.62 6.15 4.11
CA GLN A 407 4.49 6.02 2.95
C GLN A 407 5.98 6.02 3.36
N TYR A 408 6.38 6.92 4.26
CA TYR A 408 7.74 6.95 4.81
C TYR A 408 8.16 5.61 5.41
N VAL A 409 7.27 5.01 6.22
CA VAL A 409 7.49 3.68 6.83
C VAL A 409 7.77 2.64 5.76
N VAL A 410 6.91 2.54 4.74
CA VAL A 410 7.06 1.54 3.67
C VAL A 410 8.36 1.73 2.89
N ASP A 411 8.69 2.97 2.54
CA ASP A 411 9.88 3.29 1.73
C ASP A 411 11.20 3.08 2.48
N ASN A 412 11.20 3.25 3.81
CA ASN A 412 12.42 3.22 4.63
C ASN A 412 12.59 1.94 5.45
N PHE A 413 11.59 1.07 5.52
CA PHE A 413 11.61 -0.12 6.37
C PHE A 413 12.79 -1.06 6.08
N GLU A 414 13.11 -1.27 4.80
CA GLU A 414 14.25 -2.10 4.38
C GLU A 414 15.59 -1.57 4.90
N ARG A 415 15.78 -0.25 4.77
CA ARG A 415 16.93 0.46 5.31
C ARG A 415 16.96 0.32 6.83
N ALA A 416 15.83 0.48 7.50
CA ALA A 416 15.74 0.41 8.96
C ALA A 416 16.12 -0.96 9.52
N ILE A 417 15.73 -2.06 8.87
CA ILE A 417 16.18 -3.41 9.24
C ILE A 417 17.69 -3.56 9.04
N LYS A 418 18.19 -3.16 7.86
CA LYS A 418 19.60 -3.35 7.48
C LYS A 418 20.55 -2.57 8.38
N GLU A 419 20.22 -1.31 8.65
CA GLU A 419 21.02 -0.39 9.47
C GLU A 419 20.73 -0.56 10.99
N LYS A 420 19.93 -1.55 11.38
CA LYS A 420 19.59 -1.86 12.78
C LYS A 420 18.91 -0.70 13.52
N PHE A 421 18.13 0.11 12.83
CA PHE A 421 17.26 1.13 13.43
C PHE A 421 16.04 0.50 14.11
N ILE A 422 15.62 -0.68 13.66
CA ILE A 422 14.67 -1.52 14.41
C ILE A 422 15.40 -2.17 15.59
N LYS A 423 14.95 -1.84 16.80
CA LYS A 423 15.41 -2.40 18.08
C LYS A 423 14.31 -3.30 18.67
N VAL A 424 14.73 -4.28 19.47
CA VAL A 424 13.82 -5.10 20.28
C VAL A 424 13.92 -4.63 21.72
N TYR A 425 12.80 -4.14 22.24
CA TYR A 425 12.64 -3.80 23.65
C TYR A 425 11.97 -4.97 24.36
N TYR A 426 12.21 -5.10 25.65
CA TYR A 426 11.68 -6.18 26.46
C TYR A 426 10.78 -5.61 27.56
N GLN A 427 9.63 -6.21 27.79
CA GLN A 427 8.79 -5.87 28.93
C GLN A 427 8.75 -7.05 29.91
N PRO A 428 8.98 -6.82 31.22
CA PRO A 428 9.06 -7.92 32.19
C PRO A 428 7.69 -8.51 32.48
N VAL A 429 7.63 -9.84 32.48
CA VAL A 429 6.49 -10.65 32.94
C VAL A 429 6.81 -11.19 34.32
N ILE A 430 5.95 -10.90 35.28
CA ILE A 430 6.18 -11.19 36.70
C ILE A 430 5.22 -12.27 37.18
N ARG A 431 5.75 -13.25 37.92
CA ARG A 431 4.92 -14.24 38.61
C ARG A 431 4.26 -13.63 39.83
N THR A 432 2.95 -13.79 39.96
CA THR A 432 2.18 -13.13 41.05
C THR A 432 2.47 -13.69 42.43
N SER A 433 2.71 -15.01 42.53
CA SER A 433 2.90 -15.73 43.79
C SER A 433 4.27 -15.47 44.43
N THR A 434 5.31 -15.33 43.63
CA THR A 434 6.71 -15.17 44.07
C THR A 434 7.26 -13.76 43.87
N LYS A 435 6.63 -12.95 43.02
CA LYS A 435 7.13 -11.64 42.56
C LYS A 435 8.49 -11.73 41.86
N THR A 436 8.73 -12.84 41.18
CA THR A 436 9.95 -13.07 40.39
C THR A 436 9.72 -12.74 38.93
N LEU A 437 10.78 -12.29 38.25
CA LEU A 437 10.80 -12.14 36.80
C LEU A 437 10.79 -13.54 36.16
N CYS A 438 9.71 -13.89 35.46
CA CYS A 438 9.52 -15.21 34.88
C CYS A 438 9.47 -15.23 33.35
N GLY A 439 9.55 -14.08 32.69
CA GLY A 439 9.58 -13.97 31.25
C GLY A 439 9.72 -12.53 30.76
N PHE A 440 9.84 -12.38 29.44
CA PHE A 440 9.77 -11.08 28.77
C PHE A 440 8.83 -11.14 27.57
N GLU A 441 8.15 -10.04 27.27
CA GLU A 441 7.57 -9.81 25.95
C GLU A 441 8.56 -9.00 25.10
N ALA A 442 8.87 -9.47 23.89
CA ALA A 442 9.68 -8.77 22.91
C ALA A 442 8.82 -7.84 22.05
N LEU A 443 9.15 -6.56 22.07
CA LEU A 443 8.40 -5.49 21.43
C LEU A 443 9.30 -4.70 20.48
N ALA A 444 8.93 -4.64 19.20
CA ALA A 444 9.65 -3.86 18.22
C ALA A 444 9.59 -2.36 18.53
N ARG A 445 10.70 -1.66 18.32
CA ARG A 445 10.82 -0.19 18.38
C ARG A 445 11.65 0.28 17.21
N TRP A 446 11.25 1.37 16.58
CA TRP A 446 12.00 1.91 15.45
C TRP A 446 12.62 3.24 15.87
N ASP A 447 13.94 3.22 16.09
CA ASP A 447 14.75 4.40 16.39
C ASP A 447 15.21 5.02 15.07
N ASP A 448 14.37 5.89 14.52
CA ASP A 448 14.57 6.48 13.20
C ASP A 448 15.47 7.72 13.27
N PRO A 449 16.47 7.87 12.39
CA PRO A 449 17.37 9.02 12.41
C PRO A 449 16.67 10.36 12.13
N ASP A 450 15.58 10.35 11.36
CA ASP A 450 14.89 11.55 10.89
C ASP A 450 13.68 11.88 11.80
N HIS A 451 13.00 10.87 12.33
CA HIS A 451 11.77 11.01 13.12
C HIS A 451 11.89 10.63 14.61
N GLY A 452 13.06 10.15 15.05
CA GLY A 452 13.27 9.65 16.41
C GLY A 452 12.52 8.33 16.64
N LEU A 453 12.10 8.08 17.88
CA LEU A 453 11.47 6.82 18.27
C LEU A 453 10.03 6.72 17.73
N LEU A 454 9.82 5.97 16.66
CA LEU A 454 8.51 5.64 16.11
C LEU A 454 7.84 4.51 16.93
N SER A 455 6.58 4.75 17.30
CA SER A 455 5.74 3.78 18.02
C SER A 455 5.26 2.66 17.09
N PRO A 456 5.11 1.41 17.58
CA PRO A 456 4.48 0.31 16.82
C PRO A 456 3.16 0.67 16.15
N ALA A 457 2.32 1.47 16.81
CA ALA A 457 1.05 1.92 16.25
C ALA A 457 1.19 2.77 14.98
N ILE A 458 2.38 3.32 14.71
CA ILE A 458 2.69 4.11 13.51
C ILE A 458 3.17 3.20 12.38
N PHE A 459 4.06 2.23 12.66
CA PHE A 459 4.71 1.47 11.60
C PHE A 459 4.14 0.06 11.38
N ILE A 460 3.48 -0.57 12.36
CA ILE A 460 2.88 -1.90 12.15
C ILE A 460 1.74 -1.86 11.11
N PRO A 461 0.74 -0.95 11.19
CA PRO A 461 -0.37 -0.98 10.24
C PRO A 461 0.07 -0.82 8.77
N PRO A 462 0.96 0.13 8.42
CA PRO A 462 1.50 0.20 7.05
C PRO A 462 2.19 -1.10 6.59
N LEU A 463 2.94 -1.77 7.48
CA LEU A 463 3.64 -3.02 7.15
C LEU A 463 2.67 -4.18 6.98
N GLU A 464 1.56 -4.20 7.70
CA GLU A 464 0.49 -5.19 7.48
C GLU A 464 -0.21 -4.96 6.13
N GLU A 465 -0.58 -3.72 5.82
CA GLU A 465 -1.26 -3.39 4.56
C GLU A 465 -0.42 -3.67 3.32
N THR A 466 0.90 -3.56 3.44
CA THR A 466 1.87 -3.87 2.38
C THR A 466 2.43 -5.30 2.46
N HIS A 467 1.94 -6.12 3.38
CA HIS A 467 2.41 -7.50 3.63
C HIS A 467 3.90 -7.62 3.99
N MET A 468 4.53 -6.54 4.45
CA MET A 468 5.93 -6.50 4.89
C MET A 468 6.11 -6.89 6.36
N ILE A 469 5.02 -6.99 7.15
CA ILE A 469 5.05 -7.30 8.59
C ILE A 469 5.81 -8.59 8.91
N GLN A 470 5.69 -9.62 8.08
CA GLN A 470 6.41 -10.89 8.27
C GLN A 470 7.92 -10.71 8.34
N ARG A 471 8.46 -9.72 7.65
CA ARG A 471 9.90 -9.42 7.67
C ARG A 471 10.33 -8.81 8.99
N LEU A 472 9.46 -8.00 9.60
CA LEU A 472 9.67 -7.47 10.95
C LEU A 472 9.64 -8.61 11.96
N ASP A 473 8.64 -9.49 11.88
CA ASP A 473 8.47 -10.57 12.85
C ASP A 473 9.65 -11.55 12.78
N ILE A 474 10.06 -11.96 11.58
CA ILE A 474 11.28 -12.76 11.38
C ILE A 474 12.52 -12.06 11.94
N TYR A 475 12.64 -10.73 11.76
CA TYR A 475 13.75 -9.97 12.32
C TYR A 475 13.73 -10.01 13.85
N VAL A 476 12.60 -9.74 14.50
CA VAL A 476 12.43 -9.80 15.96
C VAL A 476 12.78 -11.18 16.48
N ILE A 477 12.30 -12.25 15.85
CA ILE A 477 12.58 -13.64 16.25
C ILE A 477 14.08 -13.96 16.17
N ASN A 478 14.77 -13.51 15.12
CA ASN A 478 16.23 -13.66 15.01
C ASN A 478 16.96 -12.90 16.12
N GLU A 479 16.57 -11.67 16.42
CA GLU A 479 17.19 -10.86 17.48
C GLU A 479 16.95 -11.47 18.87
N VAL A 480 15.74 -11.96 19.16
CA VAL A 480 15.43 -12.68 20.41
C VAL A 480 16.27 -13.95 20.54
N CYS A 481 16.31 -14.78 19.50
CA CYS A 481 17.10 -16.01 19.53
C CYS A 481 18.60 -15.73 19.66
N ARG A 482 19.11 -14.68 19.01
CA ARG A 482 20.50 -14.24 19.15
C ARG A 482 20.79 -13.81 20.59
N MET A 483 19.95 -12.95 21.17
CA MET A 483 20.09 -12.48 22.54
C MET A 483 20.10 -13.65 23.53
N LEU A 484 19.15 -14.59 23.39
CA LEU A 484 19.10 -15.78 24.26
C LEU A 484 20.37 -16.62 24.14
N ARG A 485 20.90 -16.80 22.92
CA ARG A 485 22.12 -17.57 22.67
C ARG A 485 23.33 -16.90 23.34
N GLU A 486 23.50 -15.60 23.12
CA GLU A 486 24.59 -14.80 23.70
C GLU A 486 24.61 -14.90 25.23
N ARG A 487 23.45 -14.84 25.88
CA ARG A 487 23.35 -14.99 27.34
C ARG A 487 23.69 -16.40 27.81
N LEU A 488 23.19 -17.42 27.13
CA LEU A 488 23.48 -18.81 27.46
C LEU A 488 24.99 -19.13 27.32
N ASP A 489 25.65 -18.56 26.30
CA ASP A 489 27.10 -18.70 26.09
C ASP A 489 27.92 -18.02 27.20
N GLN A 490 27.37 -16.96 27.80
CA GLN A 490 27.96 -16.24 28.93
C GLN A 490 27.58 -16.85 30.30
N HIS A 491 26.84 -17.96 30.33
CA HIS A 491 26.32 -18.58 31.56
C HIS A 491 25.48 -17.61 32.41
N LEU A 492 24.79 -16.67 31.78
CA LEU A 492 23.85 -15.78 32.44
C LEU A 492 22.47 -16.42 32.54
N ASP A 493 21.73 -16.06 33.58
CA ASP A 493 20.33 -16.48 33.72
C ASP A 493 19.49 -15.97 32.54
N VAL A 494 18.61 -16.84 32.07
CA VAL A 494 17.66 -16.58 30.99
C VAL A 494 16.25 -16.95 31.44
N VAL A 495 15.28 -16.18 30.96
CA VAL A 495 13.85 -16.45 31.09
C VAL A 495 13.25 -16.59 29.69
N PRO A 496 12.10 -17.26 29.54
CA PRO A 496 11.40 -17.32 28.27
C PRO A 496 11.05 -15.93 27.74
N VAL A 497 11.03 -15.81 26.41
CA VAL A 497 10.66 -14.58 25.71
C VAL A 497 9.49 -14.87 24.77
N SER A 498 8.43 -14.09 24.90
CA SER A 498 7.30 -14.09 23.97
C SER A 498 7.50 -13.07 22.85
N PHE A 499 6.92 -13.35 21.68
CA PHE A 499 6.81 -12.41 20.58
C PHE A 499 5.48 -12.60 19.85
N ASN A 500 5.01 -11.53 19.21
CA ASN A 500 3.77 -11.51 18.47
C ASN A 500 3.95 -12.06 17.04
N LEU A 501 2.92 -12.76 16.54
CA LEU A 501 2.77 -13.10 15.13
C LEU A 501 1.51 -12.46 14.57
N SER A 502 1.66 -11.81 13.42
CA SER A 502 0.55 -11.24 12.66
C SER A 502 -0.27 -12.33 11.94
N ARG A 503 -1.47 -11.96 11.50
CA ARG A 503 -2.30 -12.86 10.66
C ARG A 503 -1.62 -13.17 9.34
N ILE A 504 -0.89 -12.19 8.82
CA ILE A 504 -0.27 -12.24 7.50
C ILE A 504 0.84 -13.28 7.49
N ASP A 505 1.57 -13.48 8.60
CA ASP A 505 2.62 -14.50 8.71
C ASP A 505 2.16 -15.90 8.34
N PHE A 506 0.94 -16.25 8.77
CA PHE A 506 0.35 -17.55 8.46
C PHE A 506 -0.03 -17.63 6.98
N LEU A 507 -0.42 -16.52 6.35
CA LEU A 507 -0.94 -16.49 4.99
C LEU A 507 0.15 -16.38 3.91
N THR A 508 1.28 -15.73 4.19
CA THR A 508 2.30 -15.39 3.19
C THR A 508 3.45 -16.41 3.11
N GLY A 509 3.54 -17.37 4.03
CA GLY A 509 4.58 -18.39 3.99
C GLY A 509 4.43 -19.50 5.05
N ASP A 510 5.41 -20.41 5.10
CA ASP A 510 5.48 -21.45 6.14
C ASP A 510 6.22 -20.91 7.37
N ILE A 511 5.52 -20.09 8.15
CA ILE A 511 6.06 -19.45 9.35
C ILE A 511 6.55 -20.49 10.38
N VAL A 512 5.87 -21.64 10.48
CA VAL A 512 6.23 -22.75 11.38
C VAL A 512 7.64 -23.24 11.08
N SER A 513 7.89 -23.64 9.83
CA SER A 513 9.22 -24.11 9.39
C SER A 513 10.28 -23.01 9.53
N THR A 514 9.90 -21.76 9.33
CA THR A 514 10.78 -20.60 9.48
C THR A 514 11.25 -20.46 10.93
N ILE A 515 10.33 -20.48 11.90
CA ILE A 515 10.65 -20.39 13.34
C ILE A 515 11.52 -21.57 13.77
N GLU A 516 11.19 -22.80 13.35
CA GLU A 516 12.00 -23.97 13.67
C GLU A 516 13.42 -23.86 13.12
N SER A 517 13.59 -23.32 11.91
CA SER A 517 14.90 -23.09 11.32
C SER A 517 15.73 -22.07 12.09
N ILE A 518 15.12 -20.98 12.58
CA ILE A 518 15.80 -19.93 13.34
C ILE A 518 16.25 -20.48 14.69
N ILE A 519 15.36 -21.17 15.40
CA ILE A 519 15.68 -21.74 16.72
C ILE A 519 16.77 -22.79 16.61
N LYS A 520 16.74 -23.61 15.55
CA LYS A 520 17.82 -24.56 15.25
C LYS A 520 19.14 -23.85 14.93
N LYS A 521 19.11 -22.79 14.13
CA LYS A 521 20.29 -21.97 13.78
C LYS A 521 20.99 -21.41 15.02
N TYR A 522 20.24 -20.90 15.99
CA TYR A 522 20.78 -20.36 17.24
C TYR A 522 20.91 -21.39 18.37
N ASN A 523 20.52 -22.65 18.15
CA ASN A 523 20.51 -23.70 19.18
C ASN A 523 19.78 -23.27 20.47
N ILE A 524 18.55 -22.77 20.31
CA ILE A 524 17.66 -22.34 21.40
C ILE A 524 16.66 -23.46 21.72
N SER A 525 16.32 -23.60 23.01
CA SER A 525 15.26 -24.52 23.43
C SER A 525 13.89 -23.89 23.17
N LYS A 526 12.94 -24.67 22.63
CA LYS A 526 11.56 -24.20 22.38
C LYS A 526 10.86 -23.70 23.66
N GLU A 527 11.25 -24.21 24.83
CA GLU A 527 10.72 -23.77 26.13
C GLU A 527 11.07 -22.30 26.48
N LEU A 528 12.08 -21.72 25.83
CA LEU A 528 12.46 -20.31 26.01
C LEU A 528 11.73 -19.37 25.06
N ILE A 529 10.85 -19.90 24.20
CA ILE A 529 10.14 -19.15 23.18
C ILE A 529 8.64 -19.35 23.36
N HIS A 530 7.92 -18.24 23.43
CA HIS A 530 6.46 -18.23 23.48
C HIS A 530 5.91 -17.43 22.30
N ILE A 531 4.84 -17.91 21.69
CA ILE A 531 4.26 -17.30 20.49
C ILE A 531 2.93 -16.70 20.87
N GLU A 532 2.80 -15.39 20.72
CA GLU A 532 1.57 -14.64 20.97
C GLU A 532 0.77 -14.47 19.67
N ILE A 533 -0.52 -14.76 19.76
CA ILE A 533 -1.48 -14.69 18.65
C ILE A 533 -2.68 -13.89 19.11
N VAL A 534 -2.92 -12.75 18.46
CA VAL A 534 -4.04 -11.86 18.79
C VAL A 534 -5.38 -12.56 18.52
N GLU A 535 -6.34 -12.43 19.45
CA GLU A 535 -7.66 -13.06 19.39
C GLU A 535 -8.36 -12.89 18.01
N ARG A 536 -8.29 -11.69 17.45
CA ARG A 536 -8.98 -11.31 16.20
C ARG A 536 -8.46 -12.05 14.96
N ILE A 537 -7.25 -12.60 15.05
CA ILE A 537 -6.57 -13.34 13.97
C ILE A 537 -7.11 -14.77 13.88
N VAL A 538 -7.63 -15.30 14.98
CA VAL A 538 -8.02 -16.69 15.17
C VAL A 538 -9.35 -16.96 14.45
N GLY A 539 -9.30 -17.08 13.11
CA GLY A 539 -10.48 -17.26 12.26
C GLY A 539 -10.17 -17.99 10.96
N GLY A 540 -10.85 -19.12 10.75
CA GLY A 540 -10.74 -19.94 9.53
C GLY A 540 -9.92 -21.22 9.73
N GLN A 541 -10.28 -22.26 8.97
CA GLN A 541 -9.72 -23.62 9.14
C GLN A 541 -8.21 -23.68 8.86
N PHE A 542 -7.70 -22.81 8.00
CA PHE A 542 -6.29 -22.77 7.67
C PHE A 542 -5.44 -22.29 8.87
N ILE A 543 -5.76 -21.13 9.46
CA ILE A 543 -5.04 -20.59 10.62
C ILE A 543 -5.09 -21.57 11.80
N LYS A 544 -6.24 -22.20 12.04
CA LYS A 544 -6.37 -23.26 13.06
C LYS A 544 -5.37 -24.39 12.87
N LYS A 545 -5.20 -24.87 11.64
CA LYS A 545 -4.25 -25.93 11.31
C LYS A 545 -2.81 -25.49 11.57
N GLU A 546 -2.46 -24.25 11.22
CA GLU A 546 -1.10 -23.73 11.42
C GLU A 546 -0.77 -23.51 12.90
N ILE A 547 -1.74 -23.04 13.70
CA ILE A 547 -1.60 -22.96 15.16
C ILE A 547 -1.39 -24.36 15.75
N GLN A 548 -2.19 -25.35 15.31
CA GLN A 548 -2.01 -26.73 15.75
C GLN A 548 -0.62 -27.27 15.38
N ARG A 549 -0.08 -26.94 14.20
CA ARG A 549 1.29 -27.32 13.80
C ARG A 549 2.35 -26.74 14.74
N LEU A 550 2.21 -25.47 15.16
CA LEU A 550 3.14 -24.86 16.13
C LEU A 550 3.04 -25.57 17.50
N TYR A 551 1.81 -25.82 17.96
CA TYR A 551 1.56 -26.51 19.22
C TYR A 551 2.12 -27.94 19.21
N ASP A 552 1.86 -28.72 18.15
CA ASP A 552 2.37 -30.08 17.98
C ASP A 552 3.90 -30.12 17.84
N ALA A 553 4.50 -29.04 17.32
CA ALA A 553 5.95 -28.87 17.29
C ALA A 553 6.54 -28.57 18.68
N GLY A 554 5.71 -28.35 19.72
CA GLY A 554 6.14 -28.11 21.10
C GLY A 554 6.44 -26.66 21.43
N PHE A 555 5.89 -25.71 20.67
CA PHE A 555 5.88 -24.29 21.05
C PHE A 555 4.77 -24.01 22.03
N SER A 556 5.03 -23.11 22.98
CA SER A 556 3.96 -22.60 23.82
C SER A 556 3.21 -21.49 23.08
N ILE A 557 1.89 -21.62 23.00
CA ILE A 557 1.01 -20.70 22.27
C ILE A 557 0.18 -19.88 23.25
N TRP A 558 0.26 -18.57 23.13
CA TRP A 558 -0.41 -17.59 23.98
C TRP A 558 -1.46 -16.85 23.16
N ILE A 559 -2.68 -16.77 23.66
CA ILE A 559 -3.73 -15.96 23.04
C ILE A 559 -3.67 -14.56 23.62
N ASP A 560 -3.40 -13.58 22.77
CA ASP A 560 -3.24 -12.17 23.15
C ASP A 560 -4.53 -11.37 22.96
N ASP A 561 -4.63 -10.21 23.63
CA ASP A 561 -5.82 -9.34 23.69
C ASP A 561 -7.13 -10.09 24.05
N PHE A 562 -7.06 -11.12 24.91
CA PHE A 562 -8.21 -11.98 25.19
C PHE A 562 -9.35 -11.19 25.86
N GLY A 563 -10.52 -11.22 25.24
CA GLY A 563 -11.74 -10.54 25.67
C GLY A 563 -12.02 -9.21 24.97
N SER A 564 -11.15 -8.79 24.04
CA SER A 564 -11.37 -7.63 23.16
C SER A 564 -12.19 -7.98 21.90
N GLY A 565 -12.27 -9.26 21.54
CA GLY A 565 -12.95 -9.76 20.34
C GLY A 565 -14.35 -10.33 20.57
N TYR A 566 -15.07 -10.57 19.48
CA TYR A 566 -16.45 -11.09 19.51
C TYR A 566 -16.56 -12.62 19.68
N SER A 567 -15.45 -13.38 19.62
CA SER A 567 -15.46 -14.86 19.52
C SER A 567 -14.59 -15.57 20.56
N SER A 568 -14.23 -14.93 21.68
CA SER A 568 -13.22 -15.42 22.64
C SER A 568 -13.51 -16.83 23.17
N LEU A 569 -14.78 -17.20 23.40
CA LEU A 569 -15.13 -18.54 23.89
C LEU A 569 -14.96 -19.66 22.86
N ASN A 570 -15.15 -19.37 21.57
CA ASN A 570 -14.92 -20.36 20.52
C ASN A 570 -13.43 -20.68 20.40
N ILE A 571 -12.57 -19.67 20.64
CA ILE A 571 -11.11 -19.86 20.64
C ILE A 571 -10.72 -20.86 21.73
N LEU A 572 -11.25 -20.70 22.94
CA LEU A 572 -11.00 -21.62 24.06
C LEU A 572 -11.39 -23.06 23.75
N LYS A 573 -12.43 -23.24 22.94
CA LYS A 573 -12.95 -24.56 22.58
C LYS A 573 -12.19 -25.20 21.41
N ASP A 574 -11.84 -24.41 20.40
CA ASP A 574 -11.46 -24.92 19.08
C ASP A 574 -9.96 -24.92 18.83
N PHE A 575 -9.14 -24.24 19.65
CA PHE A 575 -7.71 -24.07 19.42
C PHE A 575 -6.88 -24.70 20.55
N ALA A 576 -5.70 -25.22 20.20
CA ALA A 576 -4.72 -25.69 21.17
C ALA A 576 -3.78 -24.53 21.52
N PHE A 577 -3.75 -24.16 22.80
CA PHE A 577 -2.92 -23.09 23.35
C PHE A 577 -2.71 -23.33 24.85
N ASP A 578 -1.71 -22.69 25.44
CA ASP A 578 -1.29 -22.93 26.82
C ASP A 578 -1.67 -21.78 27.77
N GLU A 579 -1.76 -20.55 27.26
CA GLU A 579 -1.93 -19.34 28.07
C GLU A 579 -2.87 -18.34 27.40
N ILE A 580 -3.64 -17.63 28.22
CA ILE A 580 -4.40 -16.45 27.79
C ILE A 580 -3.81 -15.19 28.45
N LYS A 581 -3.63 -14.14 27.64
CA LYS A 581 -3.26 -12.80 28.09
C LYS A 581 -4.54 -11.95 28.12
N ILE A 582 -4.98 -11.60 29.33
CA ILE A 582 -6.18 -10.80 29.57
C ILE A 582 -5.85 -9.33 29.27
N ASP A 583 -6.61 -8.75 28.35
CA ASP A 583 -6.42 -7.41 27.80
C ASP A 583 -6.44 -6.30 28.87
N MET A 584 -5.59 -5.28 28.71
CA MET A 584 -5.48 -4.14 29.61
C MET A 584 -6.79 -3.33 29.77
N GLU A 585 -7.70 -3.35 28.80
CA GLU A 585 -8.97 -2.63 28.84
C GLU A 585 -9.84 -3.04 30.04
N PHE A 586 -9.72 -4.29 30.50
CA PHE A 586 -10.39 -4.75 31.73
C PHE A 586 -9.91 -4.01 32.99
N LEU A 587 -8.69 -3.46 32.97
CA LEU A 587 -8.10 -2.70 34.08
C LEU A 587 -8.26 -1.17 33.95
N ARG A 588 -8.52 -0.62 32.75
CA ARG A 588 -8.67 0.84 32.57
C ARG A 588 -9.84 1.43 33.37
N ASN A 589 -10.94 0.70 33.49
CA ASN A 589 -12.11 1.09 34.29
C ASN A 589 -12.31 0.14 35.48
N PHE A 590 -11.27 0.02 36.33
CA PHE A 590 -11.24 -0.94 37.44
C PHE A 590 -12.35 -0.72 38.47
N ASN A 591 -13.42 -1.52 38.39
CA ASN A 591 -14.59 -1.48 39.25
C ASN A 591 -15.09 -2.89 39.59
N SER A 592 -16.15 -3.02 40.39
CA SER A 592 -16.66 -4.33 40.82
C SER A 592 -17.11 -5.23 39.65
N LYS A 593 -17.60 -4.65 38.55
CA LYS A 593 -18.00 -5.39 37.35
C LYS A 593 -16.76 -5.91 36.62
N SER A 594 -15.74 -5.07 36.39
CA SER A 594 -14.51 -5.53 35.72
C SER A 594 -13.76 -6.56 36.56
N GLN A 595 -13.68 -6.38 37.88
CA GLN A 595 -13.14 -7.39 38.81
C GLN A 595 -13.88 -8.73 38.69
N SER A 596 -15.21 -8.71 38.67
CA SER A 596 -16.00 -9.94 38.52
C SER A 596 -15.72 -10.65 37.20
N ILE A 597 -15.61 -9.89 36.10
CA ILE A 597 -15.31 -10.44 34.77
C ILE A 597 -13.91 -11.07 34.75
N ILE A 598 -12.89 -10.37 35.22
CA ILE A 598 -11.52 -10.89 35.28
C ILE A 598 -11.46 -12.16 36.14
N ALA A 599 -12.11 -12.16 37.31
CA ALA A 599 -12.19 -13.33 38.17
C ALA A 599 -12.86 -14.52 37.46
N SER A 600 -13.98 -14.30 36.76
CA SER A 600 -14.63 -15.35 35.97
C SER A 600 -13.74 -15.88 34.84
N THR A 601 -13.02 -15.00 34.14
CA THR A 601 -12.07 -15.40 33.09
C THR A 601 -10.93 -16.24 33.64
N VAL A 602 -10.32 -15.82 34.76
CA VAL A 602 -9.28 -16.59 35.44
C VAL A 602 -9.81 -17.95 35.89
N GLY A 603 -10.98 -17.99 36.52
CA GLY A 603 -11.61 -19.24 36.95
C GLY A 603 -11.86 -20.22 35.81
N MET A 604 -12.41 -19.72 34.70
CA MET A 604 -12.64 -20.52 33.49
C MET A 604 -11.33 -21.08 32.93
N ALA A 605 -10.28 -20.27 32.81
CA ALA A 605 -8.98 -20.71 32.32
C ALA A 605 -8.41 -21.86 33.17
N LYS A 606 -8.51 -21.75 34.50
CA LYS A 606 -8.09 -22.82 35.43
C LYS A 606 -8.87 -24.11 35.21
N GLU A 607 -10.18 -24.04 34.99
CA GLU A 607 -11.03 -25.21 34.76
C GLU A 607 -10.64 -25.97 33.49
N ILE A 608 -10.24 -25.26 32.44
CA ILE A 608 -9.77 -25.86 31.18
C ILE A 608 -8.25 -26.10 31.16
N ARG A 609 -7.55 -25.89 32.29
CA ARG A 609 -6.10 -26.08 32.47
C ARG A 609 -5.23 -25.19 31.56
N VAL A 610 -5.67 -23.95 31.38
CA VAL A 610 -4.97 -22.90 30.66
C VAL A 610 -4.37 -21.91 31.67
N HIS A 611 -3.14 -21.48 31.41
CA HIS A 611 -2.43 -20.48 32.22
C HIS A 611 -2.97 -19.08 31.96
N THR A 612 -2.72 -18.16 32.91
CA THR A 612 -3.27 -16.80 32.85
C THR A 612 -2.21 -15.75 33.08
N LEU A 613 -2.17 -14.79 32.17
CA LEU A 613 -1.43 -13.55 32.28
C LEU A 613 -2.41 -12.39 32.19
N THR A 614 -2.23 -11.32 32.98
CA THR A 614 -2.99 -10.08 32.79
C THR A 614 -2.06 -8.93 32.46
N GLU A 615 -2.41 -8.18 31.43
CA GLU A 615 -1.67 -7.03 30.95
C GLU A 615 -2.16 -5.71 31.55
N GLY A 616 -1.41 -4.62 31.36
CA GLY A 616 -1.84 -3.29 31.79
C GLY A 616 -1.86 -3.08 33.30
N VAL A 617 -1.07 -3.85 34.07
CA VAL A 617 -0.98 -3.65 35.52
C VAL A 617 -0.19 -2.37 35.81
N GLU A 618 -0.91 -1.30 36.21
CA GLU A 618 -0.32 0.02 36.49
C GLU A 618 -0.22 0.34 37.99
N THR A 619 -1.08 -0.27 38.83
CA THR A 619 -1.17 0.05 40.25
C THR A 619 -0.96 -1.18 41.13
N LYS A 620 -0.57 -0.94 42.38
CA LYS A 620 -0.52 -2.00 43.40
C LYS A 620 -1.88 -2.63 43.65
N GLU A 621 -2.96 -1.85 43.54
CA GLU A 621 -4.33 -2.35 43.71
C GLU A 621 -4.69 -3.39 42.64
N HIS A 622 -4.32 -3.14 41.37
CA HIS A 622 -4.49 -4.12 40.30
C HIS A 622 -3.72 -5.41 40.62
N PHE A 623 -2.46 -5.28 41.03
CA PHE A 623 -1.63 -6.42 41.38
C PHE A 623 -2.19 -7.25 42.55
N ASP A 624 -2.55 -6.59 43.65
CA ASP A 624 -3.07 -7.25 44.85
C ASP A 624 -4.40 -7.99 44.53
N PHE A 625 -5.25 -7.39 43.69
CA PHE A 625 -6.47 -8.04 43.21
C PHE A 625 -6.17 -9.28 42.35
N LEU A 626 -5.31 -9.16 41.33
CA LEU A 626 -4.97 -10.26 40.42
C LEU A 626 -4.33 -11.43 41.17
N CYS A 627 -3.47 -11.13 42.14
CA CYS A 627 -2.91 -12.14 43.05
C CYS A 627 -4.02 -12.87 43.83
N SER A 628 -4.98 -12.13 44.39
CA SER A 628 -6.07 -12.69 45.22
C SER A 628 -7.03 -13.63 44.48
N ILE A 629 -7.17 -13.47 43.17
CA ILE A 629 -8.01 -14.33 42.32
C ILE A 629 -7.22 -15.50 41.70
N GLY A 630 -5.91 -15.58 41.95
CA GLY A 630 -5.05 -16.65 41.43
C GLY A 630 -4.63 -16.47 39.96
N CYS A 631 -4.61 -15.24 39.45
CA CYS A 631 -3.95 -14.95 38.17
C CYS A 631 -2.45 -15.29 38.31
N GLU A 632 -1.86 -15.99 37.35
CA GLU A 632 -0.50 -16.57 37.50
C GLU A 632 0.61 -15.58 37.22
N LYS A 633 0.44 -14.78 36.17
CA LYS A 633 1.43 -13.84 35.66
C LYS A 633 0.81 -12.47 35.44
N VAL A 634 1.63 -11.45 35.53
CA VAL A 634 1.23 -10.06 35.31
C VAL A 634 2.28 -9.31 34.54
N GLN A 635 1.83 -8.38 33.73
CA GLN A 635 2.65 -7.49 32.95
C GLN A 635 2.07 -6.08 32.98
N GLY A 636 2.93 -5.06 33.08
CA GLY A 636 2.49 -3.67 33.07
C GLY A 636 3.46 -2.70 33.70
N TYR A 637 3.14 -1.41 33.61
CA TYR A 637 4.03 -0.31 34.02
C TYR A 637 4.30 -0.27 35.52
N TYR A 638 3.48 -0.93 36.35
CA TYR A 638 3.77 -1.13 37.76
C TYR A 638 5.10 -1.88 37.98
N PHE A 639 5.43 -2.81 37.09
CA PHE A 639 6.67 -3.59 37.15
C PHE A 639 7.77 -3.03 36.29
N GLY A 640 7.46 -2.56 35.08
CA GLY A 640 8.42 -1.90 34.20
C GLY A 640 7.79 -1.55 32.85
N LYS A 641 8.29 -0.47 32.24
CA LYS A 641 7.97 -0.16 30.84
C LYS A 641 8.85 -1.01 29.91
N PRO A 642 8.43 -1.24 28.66
CA PRO A 642 9.31 -1.81 27.65
C PRO A 642 10.59 -0.97 27.51
N ALA A 643 11.76 -1.60 27.61
CA ALA A 643 13.06 -0.95 27.51
C ALA A 643 14.12 -1.93 26.96
N PRO A 644 15.32 -1.47 26.58
CA PRO A 644 16.45 -2.37 26.28
C PRO A 644 16.71 -3.38 27.41
N LEU A 645 17.19 -4.57 27.07
CA LEU A 645 17.27 -5.69 28.01
C LEU A 645 18.06 -5.34 29.29
N ASP A 646 19.22 -4.71 29.15
CA ASP A 646 20.08 -4.37 30.29
C ASP A 646 19.40 -3.37 31.24
N ASP A 647 18.68 -2.39 30.69
CA ASP A 647 17.91 -1.42 31.47
C ASP A 647 16.77 -2.10 32.24
N VAL A 648 16.07 -3.05 31.60
CA VAL A 648 14.99 -3.82 32.24
C VAL A 648 15.54 -4.71 33.35
N LEU A 649 16.64 -5.41 33.12
CA LEU A 649 17.27 -6.28 34.13
C LEU A 649 17.74 -5.46 35.33
N GLN A 650 18.34 -4.30 35.10
CA GLN A 650 18.73 -3.39 36.17
C GLN A 650 17.51 -2.88 36.93
N HIS A 651 16.44 -2.49 36.23
CA HIS A 651 15.19 -2.07 36.85
C HIS A 651 14.55 -3.15 37.72
N CYS A 652 14.53 -4.41 37.24
CA CYS A 652 14.04 -5.56 38.00
C CYS A 652 14.86 -5.76 39.28
N LYS A 653 16.19 -5.68 39.18
CA LYS A 653 17.09 -5.79 40.33
C LYS A 653 16.85 -4.70 41.36
N ASP A 654 16.67 -3.45 40.94
CA ASP A 654 16.42 -2.31 41.83
C ASP A 654 15.08 -2.43 42.56
N LYS A 655 14.09 -3.09 41.94
CA LYS A 655 12.80 -3.42 42.57
C LYS A 655 12.81 -4.70 43.41
N GLY A 656 13.93 -5.43 43.46
CA GLY A 656 14.02 -6.73 44.16
C GLY A 656 13.19 -7.83 43.49
N LEU A 657 13.04 -7.78 42.16
CA LEU A 657 12.40 -8.82 41.35
C LEU A 657 13.46 -9.83 40.91
N ASP A 658 13.67 -10.86 41.72
CA ASP A 658 14.64 -11.93 41.42
C ASP A 658 14.26 -12.69 40.14
N ILE A 659 15.26 -13.21 39.43
CA ILE A 659 15.04 -14.00 38.21
C ILE A 659 14.57 -15.40 38.60
N GLU A 660 13.46 -15.83 38.00
CA GLU A 660 12.99 -17.20 38.08
C GLU A 660 13.77 -18.06 37.09
N THR A 661 14.73 -18.86 37.59
CA THR A 661 15.50 -19.75 36.71
C THR A 661 14.58 -20.79 36.06
N LYS A 662 15.05 -21.35 34.95
CA LYS A 662 14.33 -22.38 34.20
C LYS A 662 13.79 -23.51 35.07
N GLU A 663 14.59 -24.00 36.02
CA GLU A 663 14.20 -25.11 36.89
C GLU A 663 13.09 -24.73 37.87
N TRP A 664 13.09 -23.47 38.33
CA TRP A 664 12.05 -22.94 39.22
C TRP A 664 10.75 -22.64 38.49
N SER A 665 10.81 -22.27 37.22
CA SER A 665 9.63 -21.91 36.42
C SER A 665 8.58 -23.01 36.39
N LYS A 666 9.00 -24.26 36.10
CA LYS A 666 8.09 -25.41 36.12
C LYS A 666 7.45 -25.64 37.49
N TYR A 667 8.24 -25.50 38.55
CA TYR A 667 7.76 -25.70 39.91
C TYR A 667 6.70 -24.65 40.30
N TYR A 668 6.96 -23.37 40.06
CA TYR A 668 6.02 -22.32 40.42
C TYR A 668 4.81 -22.22 39.48
N GLN A 669 4.93 -22.65 38.22
CA GLN A 669 3.79 -22.79 37.30
C GLN A 669 2.77 -23.80 37.81
N GLU A 670 3.22 -24.98 38.26
CA GLU A 670 2.34 -25.97 38.89
C GLU A 670 1.64 -25.42 40.14
N LEU A 671 2.34 -24.68 41.00
CA LEU A 671 1.73 -24.06 42.17
C LEU A 671 0.75 -22.94 41.84
N SER A 672 0.99 -22.24 40.74
CA SER A 672 0.12 -21.15 40.29
C SER A 672 -1.12 -21.67 39.57
N SER A 673 -1.11 -22.89 39.04
CA SER A 673 -2.25 -23.53 38.34
C SER A 673 -3.49 -23.81 39.22
N VAL A 674 -3.37 -23.62 40.53
CA VAL A 674 -4.42 -23.89 41.51
C VAL A 674 -5.56 -22.88 41.40
N ASN A 675 -6.81 -23.38 41.46
CA ASN A 675 -8.00 -22.53 41.48
C ASN A 675 -8.29 -21.97 42.90
N LEU A 676 -8.03 -20.68 43.09
CA LEU A 676 -8.28 -19.95 44.34
C LEU A 676 -9.69 -19.35 44.47
N LEU A 677 -10.50 -19.36 43.40
CA LEU A 677 -11.84 -18.76 43.37
C LEU A 677 -12.92 -19.61 44.05
N ASN A 678 -12.52 -20.73 44.66
CA ASN A 678 -13.41 -21.56 45.45
C ASN A 678 -13.88 -20.83 46.73
N ARG A 679 -15.06 -21.23 47.27
CA ARG A 679 -15.65 -20.60 48.46
C ARG A 679 -14.95 -20.99 49.76
N SER A 680 -14.28 -22.14 49.79
CA SER A 680 -13.56 -22.61 50.98
C SER A 680 -12.31 -21.76 51.24
N PRO A 681 -12.01 -21.41 52.50
CA PRO A 681 -10.71 -20.85 52.86
C PRO A 681 -9.56 -21.69 52.31
N THR A 682 -8.79 -21.13 51.36
CA THR A 682 -7.73 -21.84 50.64
C THR A 682 -6.43 -21.05 50.64
N VAL A 683 -5.33 -21.74 50.91
CA VAL A 683 -3.95 -21.21 50.87
C VAL A 683 -3.02 -22.17 50.15
N VAL A 684 -2.14 -21.64 49.31
CA VAL A 684 -1.01 -22.34 48.70
C VAL A 684 0.21 -22.08 49.57
N LEU A 685 0.77 -23.17 50.08
CA LEU A 685 1.90 -23.17 50.99
C LEU A 685 3.10 -23.83 50.32
N GLU A 686 4.27 -23.31 50.63
CA GLU A 686 5.55 -23.88 50.23
C GLU A 686 6.35 -24.20 51.47
N ARG A 687 6.69 -25.48 51.64
CA ARG A 687 7.62 -25.91 52.67
C ARG A 687 9.03 -25.90 52.12
N ARG A 688 9.91 -25.09 52.72
CA ARG A 688 11.35 -25.06 52.46
C ARG A 688 12.06 -25.61 53.70
N ASP A 689 12.63 -26.80 53.57
CA ASP A 689 13.20 -27.53 54.71
C ASP A 689 12.18 -27.79 55.82
N GLN A 690 12.21 -27.00 56.90
CA GLN A 690 11.28 -27.10 58.04
C GLN A 690 10.33 -25.90 58.15
N GLU A 691 10.53 -24.87 57.35
CA GLU A 691 9.76 -23.63 57.39
C GLU A 691 8.66 -23.63 56.30
N ILE A 692 7.54 -23.01 56.61
CA ILE A 692 6.40 -22.80 55.72
C ILE A 692 6.35 -21.35 55.26
N TYR A 693 6.19 -21.18 53.95
CA TYR A 693 6.01 -19.91 53.26
C TYR A 693 4.62 -19.89 52.63
N LEU A 694 3.97 -18.72 52.66
CA LEU A 694 2.67 -18.54 52.04
C LEU A 694 2.89 -17.94 50.66
N LEU A 695 2.53 -18.67 49.61
CA LEU A 695 2.70 -18.17 48.24
C LEU A 695 1.47 -17.40 47.75
N ASN A 696 0.28 -17.95 47.99
CA ASN A 696 -0.97 -17.29 47.61
C ASN A 696 -2.14 -17.78 48.48
N TYR A 697 -3.21 -17.00 48.60
CA TYR A 697 -4.42 -17.37 49.34
C TYR A 697 -5.64 -16.58 48.86
N ASN A 698 -6.82 -17.17 49.02
CA ASN A 698 -8.06 -16.55 48.60
C ASN A 698 -8.68 -15.66 49.69
N GLY A 699 -9.73 -14.91 49.32
CA GLY A 699 -10.48 -14.06 50.25
C GLY A 699 -11.08 -14.83 51.44
N GLY A 700 -11.54 -16.07 51.21
CA GLY A 700 -12.06 -16.93 52.26
C GLY A 700 -11.02 -17.24 53.35
N PHE A 701 -9.77 -17.46 52.96
CA PHE A 701 -8.66 -17.67 53.89
C PHE A 701 -8.32 -16.40 54.67
N LYS A 702 -8.37 -15.24 54.02
CA LYS A 702 -8.20 -13.94 54.69
C LYS A 702 -9.29 -13.70 55.74
N ASP A 703 -10.54 -14.02 55.43
CA ASP A 703 -11.65 -13.87 56.38
C ASP A 703 -11.59 -14.90 57.51
N PHE A 704 -11.14 -16.12 57.22
CA PHE A 704 -10.82 -17.12 58.24
C PHE A 704 -9.77 -16.59 59.24
N LEU A 705 -8.67 -16.02 58.76
CA LEU A 705 -7.64 -15.44 59.62
C LEU A 705 -8.16 -14.27 60.47
N LYS A 706 -9.04 -13.42 59.93
CA LYS A 706 -9.71 -12.35 60.70
C LYS A 706 -10.57 -12.93 61.83
N ARG A 707 -11.28 -14.04 61.59
CA ARG A 707 -12.06 -14.74 62.63
C ARG A 707 -11.17 -15.27 63.75
N LEU A 708 -9.94 -15.70 63.43
CA LEU A 708 -8.92 -16.09 64.41
C LEU A 708 -8.26 -14.89 65.13
N GLY A 709 -8.74 -13.66 64.91
CA GLY A 709 -8.24 -12.46 65.58
C GLY A 709 -7.11 -11.71 64.84
N TYR A 710 -6.67 -12.20 63.69
CA TYR A 710 -5.60 -11.54 62.93
C TYR A 710 -6.19 -10.47 61.98
N LYS A 711 -6.27 -9.21 62.45
CA LYS A 711 -6.97 -8.11 61.75
C LYS A 711 -6.23 -7.52 60.54
N THR A 712 -4.89 -7.42 60.60
CA THR A 712 -4.05 -6.90 59.52
C THR A 712 -2.74 -7.67 59.52
N ILE A 713 -2.41 -8.34 58.42
CA ILE A 713 -1.31 -9.29 58.43
C ILE A 713 -0.51 -9.12 57.15
N HIS A 714 0.67 -8.52 57.30
CA HIS A 714 1.70 -8.64 56.29
C HIS A 714 2.07 -10.12 56.12
N GLN A 715 2.38 -10.53 54.90
CA GLN A 715 2.74 -11.91 54.54
C GLN A 715 3.83 -12.48 55.46
N SER A 716 4.87 -11.70 55.77
CA SER A 716 5.94 -12.09 56.71
C SER A 716 5.44 -12.40 58.14
N ARG A 717 4.38 -11.73 58.58
CA ARG A 717 3.75 -11.99 59.88
C ARG A 717 2.88 -13.26 59.85
N LEU A 718 2.28 -13.59 58.71
CA LEU A 718 1.58 -14.87 58.52
C LEU A 718 2.56 -16.05 58.50
N GLU A 719 3.69 -15.90 57.82
CA GLU A 719 4.74 -16.93 57.81
C GLU A 719 5.24 -17.19 59.23
N SER A 720 5.49 -16.12 60.00
CA SER A 720 5.82 -16.25 61.42
C SER A 720 4.75 -16.98 62.23
N VAL A 721 3.46 -16.76 61.94
CA VAL A 721 2.36 -17.48 62.61
C VAL A 721 2.40 -18.96 62.25
N PHE A 722 2.49 -19.27 60.96
CA PHE A 722 2.53 -20.65 60.46
C PHE A 722 3.72 -21.46 60.96
N ASN A 723 4.84 -20.80 61.26
CA ASN A 723 6.05 -21.47 61.75
C ASN A 723 6.16 -21.52 63.28
N ASN A 724 5.66 -20.51 64.00
CA ASN A 724 5.88 -20.40 65.45
C ASN A 724 4.65 -20.72 66.31
N GLU A 725 3.43 -20.54 65.80
CA GLU A 725 2.23 -20.79 66.62
C GLU A 725 2.00 -22.28 66.83
N LYS A 726 1.56 -22.63 68.05
CA LYS A 726 1.30 -24.02 68.46
C LYS A 726 0.14 -24.65 67.69
N TRP A 727 -0.91 -23.89 67.42
CA TRP A 727 -2.07 -24.41 66.70
C TRP A 727 -1.72 -24.79 65.24
N CYS A 728 -0.69 -24.17 64.65
CA CYS A 728 -0.17 -24.52 63.33
C CYS A 728 0.73 -25.77 63.32
N GLU A 729 1.10 -26.34 64.48
CA GLU A 729 1.94 -27.54 64.55
C GLU A 729 1.30 -28.74 63.84
N HIS A 730 -0.03 -28.88 63.96
CA HIS A 730 -0.79 -29.91 63.25
C HIS A 730 -0.71 -29.73 61.72
N ILE A 731 -0.74 -28.48 61.24
CA ILE A 731 -0.59 -28.16 59.82
C ILE A 731 0.83 -28.50 59.34
N ARG A 732 1.87 -28.09 60.09
CA ARG A 732 3.28 -28.41 59.78
C ARG A 732 3.52 -29.92 59.68
N ASN A 733 3.01 -30.68 60.65
CA ASN A 733 3.14 -32.14 60.67
C ASN A 733 2.39 -32.79 59.51
N ALA A 734 1.17 -32.33 59.22
CA ALA A 734 0.40 -32.85 58.09
C ALA A 734 1.10 -32.59 56.75
N ILE A 735 1.68 -31.40 56.55
CA ILE A 735 2.48 -31.07 55.35
C ILE A 735 3.71 -31.96 55.26
N ALA A 736 4.39 -32.24 56.38
CA ALA A 736 5.52 -33.14 56.39
C ALA A 736 5.14 -34.57 55.96
N VAL A 737 3.98 -35.06 56.37
CA VAL A 737 3.42 -36.35 55.92
C VAL A 737 3.10 -36.32 54.43
N VAL A 738 2.47 -35.24 53.94
CA VAL A 738 2.15 -35.04 52.52
C VAL A 738 3.41 -35.02 51.66
N GLN A 739 4.47 -34.36 52.11
CA GLN A 739 5.75 -34.31 51.39
C GLN A 739 6.40 -35.68 51.23
N VAL A 740 6.37 -36.51 52.29
CA VAL A 740 6.96 -37.86 52.25
C VAL A 740 6.10 -38.80 51.38
N ASN A 741 4.78 -38.78 51.56
CA ASN A 741 3.89 -39.75 50.94
C ASN A 741 3.40 -39.33 49.55
N LYS A 742 3.58 -38.06 49.16
CA LYS A 742 3.06 -37.46 47.92
C LYS A 742 1.56 -37.74 47.70
N LYS A 743 0.80 -37.75 48.80
CA LYS A 743 -0.64 -38.04 48.83
C LYS A 743 -1.36 -37.00 49.66
N SER A 744 -2.59 -36.67 49.26
CA SER A 744 -3.46 -35.78 50.03
C SER A 744 -3.77 -36.37 51.40
N VAL A 745 -3.78 -35.51 52.41
CA VAL A 745 -4.12 -35.84 53.80
C VAL A 745 -5.32 -35.00 54.21
N ILE A 746 -6.28 -35.64 54.86
CA ILE A 746 -7.37 -34.96 55.57
C ILE A 746 -7.11 -35.14 57.06
N THR A 747 -7.07 -34.04 57.80
CA THR A 747 -6.87 -34.04 59.25
C THR A 747 -7.77 -33.00 59.89
N ASP A 748 -7.84 -32.96 61.21
CA ASP A 748 -8.58 -31.95 61.96
C ASP A 748 -7.68 -31.26 62.98
N PHE A 749 -8.04 -30.03 63.32
CA PHE A 749 -7.42 -29.30 64.42
C PHE A 749 -8.46 -28.52 65.20
N PHE A 750 -8.11 -28.18 66.44
CA PHE A 750 -8.93 -27.37 67.31
C PHE A 750 -8.32 -25.98 67.49
N PHE A 751 -9.14 -24.95 67.37
CA PHE A 751 -8.78 -23.58 67.73
C PHE A 751 -9.94 -22.95 68.49
N GLU A 752 -9.67 -22.43 69.71
CA GLU A 752 -10.68 -21.86 70.61
C GLU A 752 -11.93 -22.74 70.74
N GLU A 753 -11.73 -24.04 71.02
CA GLU A 753 -12.78 -25.06 71.19
C GLU A 753 -13.62 -25.38 69.94
N ARG A 754 -13.29 -24.80 68.78
CA ARG A 754 -13.90 -25.15 67.50
C ARG A 754 -13.05 -26.14 66.73
N LYS A 755 -13.71 -27.13 66.12
CA LYS A 755 -13.08 -28.12 65.26
C LYS A 755 -13.08 -27.62 63.81
N TYR A 756 -11.95 -27.78 63.13
CA TYR A 756 -11.80 -27.48 61.70
C TYR A 756 -11.21 -28.69 61.00
N PHE A 757 -11.68 -28.99 59.80
CA PHE A 757 -11.06 -29.97 58.91
C PHE A 757 -10.09 -29.28 57.95
N LEU A 758 -8.91 -29.87 57.82
CA LEU A 758 -7.85 -29.48 56.90
C LEU A 758 -7.74 -30.54 55.82
N LYS A 759 -7.92 -30.14 54.57
CA LYS A 759 -7.54 -30.95 53.40
C LYS A 759 -6.26 -30.37 52.85
N ILE A 760 -5.17 -31.15 52.91
CA ILE A 760 -3.87 -30.77 52.39
C ILE A 760 -3.53 -31.67 51.22
N GLU A 761 -3.33 -31.10 50.04
CA GLU A 761 -3.04 -31.84 48.82
C GLU A 761 -1.64 -31.51 48.32
N TYR A 762 -0.91 -32.55 47.93
CA TYR A 762 0.40 -32.42 47.31
C TYR A 762 0.23 -31.84 45.91
N LEU A 763 0.97 -30.78 45.58
CA LEU A 763 1.01 -30.20 44.23
C LEU A 763 2.28 -30.62 43.51
N THR A 764 3.44 -30.19 44.03
CA THR A 764 4.74 -30.44 43.37
C THR A 764 5.91 -30.36 44.37
N HIS A 765 7.09 -30.80 43.94
CA HIS A 765 8.34 -30.66 44.69
C HIS A 765 9.49 -30.33 43.74
N TYR A 766 10.45 -29.55 44.23
CA TYR A 766 11.71 -29.31 43.56
C TYR A 766 12.82 -29.18 44.60
N LYS A 767 13.86 -30.01 44.51
CA LYS A 767 14.88 -30.15 45.57
C LYS A 767 14.23 -30.40 46.94
N ASN A 768 14.53 -29.55 47.93
CA ASN A 768 13.99 -29.56 49.30
C ASN A 768 12.67 -28.76 49.44
N TYR A 769 12.10 -28.27 48.35
CA TYR A 769 10.89 -27.45 48.34
C TYR A 769 9.69 -28.35 48.02
N CYS A 770 8.64 -28.26 48.83
CA CYS A 770 7.39 -28.98 48.62
C CYS A 770 6.23 -27.99 48.66
N GLY A 771 5.49 -27.91 47.55
CA GLY A 771 4.34 -27.05 47.46
C GLY A 771 3.06 -27.86 47.64
N VAL A 772 2.14 -27.31 48.42
CA VAL A 772 0.88 -27.93 48.81
C VAL A 772 -0.24 -26.91 48.78
N ILE A 773 -1.46 -27.36 48.51
CA ILE A 773 -2.67 -26.58 48.75
C ILE A 773 -3.30 -27.03 50.06
N CYS A 774 -3.71 -26.08 50.89
CA CYS A 774 -4.44 -26.33 52.12
C CYS A 774 -5.81 -25.66 52.04
N GLN A 775 -6.87 -26.45 52.22
CA GLN A 775 -8.25 -26.00 52.30
C GLN A 775 -8.79 -26.26 53.71
N ILE A 776 -9.48 -25.27 54.27
CA ILE A 776 -10.02 -25.31 55.64
C ILE A 776 -11.54 -25.34 55.59
N PHE A 777 -12.15 -26.28 56.30
CA PHE A 777 -13.60 -26.44 56.42
C PHE A 777 -13.99 -26.33 57.90
N ASP A 778 -14.98 -25.48 58.20
CA ASP A 778 -15.53 -25.32 59.55
C ASP A 778 -16.63 -26.37 59.76
N THR A 779 -16.58 -27.13 60.87
CA THR A 779 -17.56 -28.19 61.13
C THR A 779 -18.95 -27.69 61.49
N ASN A 780 -19.11 -26.38 61.75
CA ASN A 780 -20.38 -25.76 62.15
C ASN A 780 -21.09 -25.00 61.01
N ILE A 781 -20.59 -25.09 59.78
CA ILE A 781 -21.17 -24.44 58.60
C ILE A 781 -21.43 -25.56 57.58
N ASP A 782 -22.71 -25.78 57.25
CA ASP A 782 -23.21 -26.83 56.34
C ASP A 782 -22.46 -26.90 54.99
#